data_AF-A0A9D5PGE1-F1
#
_entry.id   AF-A0A9D5PGE1-F1
#
_cell.length_a   1.000
_cell.length_b   1.000
_cell.length_c   1.000
_cell.angle_alpha   90.00
_cell.angle_beta   90.00
_cell.angle_gamma   90.00
#
_symmetry.space_group_name_H-M   'P 1'
#
loop_
_entity.id
_entity.type
_entity.pdbx_description
1 polymer ?
#
loop_
_entity_poly.entity_id
_entity_poly.type
_entity_poly.pdbx_seq_one_letter_code
_entity_poly.pdbx_strand_id
1 'polypeptide(L)'
;MAHYENIREESLKLKVAADWFQRFDCTDIIGRIDFAVKIQREANAIDFDDEYLLWAEAKQQPTDIYRMLAQLIVTIKADAFQRVPPRFVGCFDNEKIAFVEYHDILSIYQINDFNWTQTPSAIDEKTVQTVRQAINSDKVFVFDFEADAKELKNFIRANFSLKGGRLRQMLINKNNFIFVYQRWRSLVMPKIDADWELLKKEYAIYDRDFFLAELNIDDNGTVEIADDKVVNHDFYITFRATAAKPYEMVRKDDLGVDMSYRFGFKADGLRQYTDFWKRYKRPPQNEYWSYIVERLDLLVPQDVRERKGAFFTPQIWVEKSQQYIADELGENWQDEYVVWDCCAGTGNLLNGLTNKYNIFASTLDQQDVDVMRERIKNGANLLDSHVFQFDFLNDDFSKCPQALQDIINDPEKRKKLVIYINPPYAEAGNARTNTGTGENRAGLSKTKIQEKFKTRLGKAGNELFAQFFARVVEELPAATLAEFSTLKILQAPNFMEFRTLFPAELCSLFLVPANSFDNVTGKFPIGFQIWRTEQKEDFLEINADVYDSEGDYIGKKLISSYKGCKYIIDWLREYYDKKGSQIAYLRMTSTDFQNQSSVFLTLHPSPNDFKQVRITNVSTKNIIPVSVYFAVRWCIEATWLNDRDQFLYPNDGWKTDAEFQTDCLVYTLFHGQNRISARQGGEVSNFATRKSDVGNVASLENIASHWIPFTEDEVGAQEKFASHFMSDFLRGKIRVAGASATNTQTDGDLFAVNDDVVETCHGASPRQQEPLAIKFSPEATAVMDAGRELWRYYHAQPIARERPNASFYDIRLHFQGTKTMASGKQQMNPDSTDETYTRLIGHLRACLKALAKKIEPKVYEYGFLKG
;
A
#
# COMPACT_ATOMS: atom_id res chain seq x y z
N MET A 1 25.66 -1.30 -49.36
CA MET A 1 25.99 -0.08 -48.59
C MET A 1 25.28 -0.21 -47.26
N ALA A 2 25.66 0.49 -46.19
CA ALA A 2 24.93 0.33 -44.92
C ALA A 2 23.50 0.88 -45.09
N HIS A 3 22.49 0.13 -44.62
CA HIS A 3 21.09 0.58 -44.73
C HIS A 3 20.84 1.87 -43.93
N TYR A 4 21.56 2.04 -42.81
CA TYR A 4 21.50 3.21 -41.94
C TYR A 4 22.84 3.95 -41.88
N GLU A 5 23.14 4.82 -42.85
CA GLU A 5 24.40 5.60 -42.87
C GLU A 5 24.39 6.82 -41.93
N ASN A 6 25.51 7.03 -41.20
CA ASN A 6 25.82 8.24 -40.43
C ASN A 6 24.76 8.68 -39.38
N ILE A 7 24.03 7.75 -38.78
CA ILE A 7 23.09 8.04 -37.68
C ILE A 7 23.69 7.65 -36.32
N ARG A 8 23.30 8.35 -35.26
CA ARG A 8 23.68 8.01 -33.87
C ARG A 8 22.93 6.76 -33.40
N GLU A 9 23.49 6.03 -32.44
CA GLU A 9 22.91 4.77 -31.91
C GLU A 9 21.46 4.93 -31.44
N GLU A 10 21.13 6.00 -30.71
CA GLU A 10 19.75 6.31 -30.30
C GLU A 10 18.81 6.55 -31.49
N SER A 11 19.31 7.19 -32.56
CA SER A 11 18.54 7.38 -33.79
C SER A 11 18.38 6.08 -34.57
N LEU A 12 19.33 5.15 -34.47
CA LEU A 12 19.23 3.81 -35.05
C LEU A 12 18.13 2.99 -34.38
N LYS A 13 18.07 2.98 -33.05
CA LYS A 13 17.01 2.30 -32.26
C LYS A 13 15.61 2.78 -32.69
N LEU A 14 15.41 4.09 -32.79
CA LEU A 14 14.15 4.69 -33.21
C LEU A 14 13.77 4.34 -34.66
N LYS A 15 14.74 4.32 -35.58
CA LYS A 15 14.50 3.92 -36.97
C LYS A 15 14.17 2.44 -37.09
N VAL A 16 14.89 1.56 -36.37
CA VAL A 16 14.62 0.12 -36.38
C VAL A 16 13.22 -0.17 -35.82
N ALA A 17 12.79 0.52 -34.75
CA ALA A 17 11.41 0.45 -34.27
C ALA A 17 10.40 0.87 -35.34
N ALA A 18 10.62 2.02 -35.99
CA ALA A 18 9.70 2.56 -36.99
C ALA A 18 9.61 1.69 -38.26
N ASP A 19 10.74 1.18 -38.75
CA ASP A 19 10.83 0.49 -40.03
C ASP A 19 10.38 -0.98 -39.94
N TRP A 20 10.62 -1.64 -38.79
CA TRP A 20 10.44 -3.10 -38.65
C TRP A 20 9.41 -3.49 -37.59
N PHE A 21 9.19 -2.68 -36.56
CA PHE A 21 8.35 -3.01 -35.40
C PHE A 21 7.18 -2.02 -35.18
N GLN A 22 6.76 -1.26 -36.18
CA GLN A 22 5.71 -0.22 -36.09
C GLN A 22 4.38 -0.66 -35.43
N ARG A 23 4.08 -1.97 -35.38
CA ARG A 23 2.85 -2.55 -34.81
C ARG A 23 3.00 -3.00 -33.35
N PHE A 24 4.16 -2.76 -32.76
CA PHE A 24 4.53 -3.12 -31.41
C PHE A 24 4.88 -1.86 -30.65
N ASP A 25 4.78 -1.93 -29.33
CA ASP A 25 5.30 -0.86 -28.49
C ASP A 25 6.79 -1.13 -28.23
N CYS A 26 7.63 -0.18 -28.61
CA CYS A 26 9.08 -0.22 -28.45
C CYS A 26 9.58 0.98 -27.63
N THR A 27 8.70 1.61 -26.85
CA THR A 27 8.99 2.84 -26.10
C THR A 27 9.54 2.58 -24.70
N ASP A 28 9.43 1.34 -24.22
CA ASP A 28 9.90 0.95 -22.90
C ASP A 28 11.43 0.87 -22.84
N ILE A 29 11.98 1.46 -21.77
CA ILE A 29 13.39 1.36 -21.42
C ILE A 29 13.51 0.34 -20.27
N ILE A 30 14.09 -0.83 -20.56
CA ILE A 30 14.23 -1.93 -19.59
C ILE A 30 15.65 -1.93 -19.04
N GLY A 31 15.86 -1.36 -17.87
CA GLY A 31 17.18 -1.35 -17.22
C GLY A 31 18.25 -0.78 -18.16
N ARG A 32 19.26 -1.60 -18.48
CA ARG A 32 20.33 -1.27 -19.43
C ARG A 32 20.17 -1.92 -20.82
N ILE A 33 19.03 -2.54 -21.10
CA ILE A 33 18.74 -3.13 -22.41
C ILE A 33 18.45 -2.02 -23.41
N ASP A 34 19.18 -2.04 -24.52
CA ASP A 34 19.14 -0.99 -25.55
C ASP A 34 17.82 -0.91 -26.31
N PHE A 35 17.14 -2.04 -26.51
CA PHE A 35 15.94 -2.12 -27.33
C PHE A 35 15.00 -3.23 -26.86
N ALA A 36 13.71 -2.93 -26.72
CA ALA A 36 12.68 -3.90 -26.34
C ALA A 36 11.44 -3.77 -27.22
N VAL A 37 10.76 -4.90 -27.45
CA VAL A 37 9.52 -4.97 -28.24
C VAL A 37 8.44 -5.64 -27.42
N LYS A 38 7.31 -4.98 -27.19
CA LYS A 38 6.12 -5.53 -26.51
C LYS A 38 4.86 -5.41 -27.34
N ILE A 39 3.83 -6.16 -26.97
CA ILE A 39 2.53 -6.12 -27.64
C ILE A 39 1.79 -4.81 -27.31
N GLN A 40 1.31 -4.10 -28.35
CA GLN A 40 0.46 -2.93 -28.17
C GLN A 40 -0.98 -3.35 -27.82
N ARG A 41 -1.50 -2.93 -26.66
CA ARG A 41 -2.85 -3.30 -26.16
C ARG A 41 -3.87 -2.17 -26.36
N GLU A 42 -5.14 -2.54 -26.60
CA GLU A 42 -6.27 -1.62 -26.58
C GLU A 42 -6.74 -1.37 -25.14
N ALA A 43 -7.22 -0.15 -24.86
CA ALA A 43 -7.46 0.42 -23.53
C ALA A 43 -8.48 -0.29 -22.60
N ASN A 44 -9.04 -1.45 -22.99
CA ASN A 44 -10.11 -2.15 -22.26
C ASN A 44 -9.87 -3.67 -22.06
N ALA A 45 -8.64 -4.18 -22.26
CA ALA A 45 -8.31 -5.57 -21.95
C ALA A 45 -7.81 -5.71 -20.50
N ILE A 46 -8.29 -6.73 -19.79
CA ILE A 46 -7.95 -7.06 -18.39
C ILE A 46 -6.42 -7.19 -18.22
N ASP A 47 -5.91 -6.61 -17.13
CA ASP A 47 -4.49 -6.60 -16.76
C ASP A 47 -3.89 -8.01 -16.64
N PHE A 48 -2.87 -8.25 -17.45
CA PHE A 48 -1.92 -9.37 -17.33
C PHE A 48 -0.54 -8.78 -17.62
N ASP A 49 0.50 -9.14 -16.86
CA ASP A 49 1.88 -8.64 -16.98
C ASP A 49 2.37 -8.33 -18.42
N ASP A 50 3.21 -7.31 -18.57
CA ASP A 50 3.81 -6.85 -19.84
C ASP A 50 4.55 -7.98 -20.58
N GLU A 51 3.96 -8.52 -21.65
CA GLU A 51 4.53 -9.59 -22.46
C GLU A 51 5.52 -9.03 -23.50
N TYR A 52 6.82 -9.11 -23.19
CA TYR A 52 7.91 -8.74 -24.12
C TYR A 52 8.19 -9.86 -25.14
N LEU A 53 8.40 -9.47 -26.39
CA LEU A 53 8.69 -10.38 -27.51
C LEU A 53 10.19 -10.42 -27.87
N LEU A 54 10.90 -9.31 -27.66
CA LEU A 54 12.33 -9.19 -27.93
C LEU A 54 13.02 -8.26 -26.95
N TRP A 55 14.20 -8.65 -26.49
CA TRP A 55 15.23 -7.76 -25.92
C TRP A 55 16.45 -7.78 -26.82
N ALA A 56 17.04 -6.62 -27.12
CA ALA A 56 18.18 -6.54 -28.02
C ALA A 56 19.21 -5.49 -27.60
N GLU A 57 20.48 -5.78 -27.93
CA GLU A 57 21.61 -4.84 -27.88
C GLU A 57 21.77 -4.12 -29.22
N ALA A 58 22.06 -2.82 -29.21
CA ALA A 58 22.24 -2.03 -30.43
C ALA A 58 23.68 -1.50 -30.52
N LYS A 59 24.22 -1.43 -31.75
CA LYS A 59 25.52 -0.77 -32.00
C LYS A 59 25.47 0.15 -33.22
N GLN A 60 26.09 1.32 -33.12
CA GLN A 60 26.11 2.26 -34.24
C GLN A 60 26.86 1.75 -35.48
N GLN A 61 27.94 1.00 -35.29
CA GLN A 61 28.86 0.56 -36.34
C GLN A 61 28.77 -0.95 -36.56
N PRO A 62 29.18 -1.45 -37.75
CA PRO A 62 29.20 -2.88 -38.02
C PRO A 62 29.98 -3.63 -36.93
N THR A 63 29.29 -4.49 -36.18
CA THR A 63 29.84 -5.18 -35.01
C THR A 63 29.61 -6.69 -35.12
N ASP A 64 30.50 -7.48 -34.52
CA ASP A 64 30.33 -8.94 -34.43
C ASP A 64 29.08 -9.29 -33.62
N ILE A 65 28.25 -10.18 -34.17
CA ILE A 65 26.97 -10.59 -33.58
C ILE A 65 27.17 -11.23 -32.20
N TYR A 66 28.16 -12.12 -32.07
CA TYR A 66 28.40 -12.83 -30.82
C TYR A 66 28.95 -11.91 -29.74
N ARG A 67 29.70 -10.88 -30.12
CA ARG A 67 30.09 -9.79 -29.22
C ARG A 67 28.87 -9.05 -28.70
N MET A 68 27.96 -8.59 -29.57
CA MET A 68 26.73 -7.90 -29.12
C MET A 68 25.81 -8.80 -28.29
N LEU A 69 25.66 -10.07 -28.65
CA LEU A 69 24.92 -11.05 -27.85
C LEU A 69 25.58 -11.28 -26.48
N ALA A 70 26.91 -11.34 -26.40
CA ALA A 70 27.62 -11.45 -25.13
C ALA A 70 27.39 -10.23 -24.23
N GLN A 71 27.37 -9.02 -24.81
CA GLN A 71 27.01 -7.80 -24.09
C GLN A 71 25.59 -7.89 -23.54
N LEU A 72 24.63 -8.25 -24.39
CA LEU A 72 23.23 -8.41 -23.99
C LEU A 72 23.06 -9.46 -22.88
N ILE A 73 23.73 -10.62 -22.98
CA ILE A 73 23.61 -11.70 -21.99
C ILE A 73 24.15 -11.27 -20.63
N VAL A 74 25.27 -10.54 -20.60
CA VAL A 74 25.82 -9.95 -19.37
C VAL A 74 24.89 -8.86 -18.82
N THR A 75 24.33 -8.02 -19.69
CA THR A 75 23.33 -6.99 -19.33
C THR A 75 22.08 -7.63 -18.72
N ILE A 76 21.52 -8.65 -19.37
CA ILE A 76 20.35 -9.38 -18.88
C ILE A 76 20.66 -9.99 -17.52
N LYS A 77 21.84 -10.59 -17.29
CA LYS A 77 22.18 -11.17 -15.98
C LYS A 77 22.18 -10.15 -14.84
N ALA A 78 22.66 -8.94 -15.10
CA ALA A 78 22.67 -7.87 -14.09
C ALA A 78 21.25 -7.46 -13.66
N ASP A 79 20.26 -7.59 -14.55
CA ASP A 79 18.84 -7.34 -14.31
C ASP A 79 18.00 -8.64 -14.13
N ALA A 80 18.64 -9.82 -14.20
CA ALA A 80 17.96 -11.10 -14.30
C ALA A 80 17.43 -11.48 -12.94
N PHE A 81 16.16 -11.16 -12.66
CA PHE A 81 15.18 -11.96 -11.90
C PHE A 81 13.86 -11.18 -11.71
N GLN A 82 13.74 -9.94 -12.22
CA GLN A 82 12.54 -9.09 -11.99
C GLN A 82 11.43 -9.24 -13.05
N ARG A 83 11.68 -9.88 -14.21
CA ARG A 83 10.72 -9.92 -15.34
C ARG A 83 10.69 -11.26 -16.06
N VAL A 84 9.55 -11.59 -16.66
CA VAL A 84 9.41 -12.75 -17.55
C VAL A 84 10.30 -12.53 -18.79
N PRO A 85 11.21 -13.46 -19.13
CA PRO A 85 12.09 -13.29 -20.28
C PRO A 85 11.31 -13.33 -21.61
N PRO A 86 11.75 -12.57 -22.63
CA PRO A 86 11.09 -12.51 -23.92
C PRO A 86 11.30 -13.81 -24.69
N ARG A 87 10.53 -14.02 -25.75
CA ARG A 87 10.74 -15.16 -26.65
C ARG A 87 12.11 -15.11 -27.33
N PHE A 88 12.53 -13.93 -27.79
CA PHE A 88 13.81 -13.74 -28.46
C PHE A 88 14.71 -12.79 -27.67
N VAL A 89 16.00 -13.09 -27.69
CA VAL A 89 17.05 -12.08 -27.53
C VAL A 89 17.62 -11.75 -28.90
N GLY A 90 18.20 -10.58 -29.06
CA GLY A 90 18.76 -10.20 -30.35
C GLY A 90 19.84 -9.15 -30.25
N CYS A 91 20.35 -8.75 -31.40
CA CYS A 91 21.22 -7.59 -31.51
C CYS A 91 21.13 -7.01 -32.91
N PHE A 92 21.43 -5.73 -33.07
CA PHE A 92 21.50 -5.12 -34.39
C PHE A 92 22.54 -4.01 -34.45
N ASP A 93 23.06 -3.79 -35.66
CA ASP A 93 23.88 -2.64 -35.99
C ASP A 93 23.29 -1.86 -37.17
N ASN A 94 24.09 -1.05 -37.87
CA ASN A 94 23.63 -0.27 -39.02
C ASN A 94 23.44 -1.08 -40.32
N GLU A 95 23.83 -2.35 -40.35
CA GLU A 95 23.75 -3.24 -41.51
C GLU A 95 22.75 -4.38 -41.30
N LYS A 96 22.72 -4.99 -40.11
CA LYS A 96 22.02 -6.25 -39.87
C LYS A 96 21.36 -6.35 -38.49
N ILE A 97 20.41 -7.26 -38.37
CA ILE A 97 19.78 -7.69 -37.12
C ILE A 97 19.86 -9.20 -36.97
N ALA A 98 20.10 -9.66 -35.75
CA ALA A 98 20.16 -11.07 -35.39
C ALA A 98 19.19 -11.40 -34.25
N PHE A 99 18.57 -12.58 -34.32
CA PHE A 99 17.67 -13.12 -33.30
C PHE A 99 18.14 -14.50 -32.84
N VAL A 100 18.01 -14.76 -31.53
CA VAL A 100 18.24 -16.06 -30.90
C VAL A 100 17.07 -16.31 -29.93
N GLU A 101 16.52 -17.52 -29.91
CA GLU A 101 15.47 -17.83 -28.93
C GLU A 101 16.07 -17.82 -27.52
N TYR A 102 15.33 -17.26 -26.55
CA TYR A 102 15.87 -17.06 -25.19
C TYR A 102 16.32 -18.37 -24.53
N HIS A 103 15.67 -19.50 -24.84
CA HIS A 103 16.08 -20.80 -24.30
C HIS A 103 17.45 -21.26 -24.80
N ASP A 104 17.87 -20.85 -26.00
CA ASP A 104 19.16 -21.23 -26.59
C ASP A 104 20.35 -20.51 -25.93
N ILE A 105 20.11 -19.43 -25.19
CA ILE A 105 21.14 -18.76 -24.38
C ILE A 105 21.18 -19.24 -22.93
N LEU A 106 20.22 -20.07 -22.48
CA LEU A 106 20.15 -20.52 -21.09
C LEU A 106 21.35 -21.39 -20.66
N SER A 107 21.91 -22.16 -21.59
CA SER A 107 23.09 -22.99 -21.33
C SER A 107 24.29 -22.14 -20.91
N ILE A 108 24.38 -20.89 -21.38
CA ILE A 108 25.48 -19.97 -21.07
C ILE A 108 25.52 -19.61 -19.58
N TYR A 109 24.36 -19.48 -18.94
CA TYR A 109 24.23 -19.22 -17.50
C TYR A 109 24.78 -20.36 -16.62
N GLN A 110 25.01 -21.54 -17.19
CA GLN A 110 25.54 -22.71 -16.51
C GLN A 110 27.03 -22.98 -16.81
N ILE A 111 27.66 -22.14 -17.63
CA ILE A 111 29.08 -22.28 -17.95
C ILE A 111 29.91 -21.70 -16.80
N ASN A 112 30.60 -22.58 -16.07
CA ASN A 112 31.41 -22.23 -14.89
C ASN A 112 32.51 -21.20 -15.18
N ASP A 113 33.08 -21.21 -16.39
CA ASP A 113 34.19 -20.34 -16.80
C ASP A 113 33.72 -19.05 -17.53
N PHE A 114 32.42 -18.76 -17.53
CA PHE A 114 31.90 -17.54 -18.13
C PHE A 114 32.18 -16.33 -17.22
N ASN A 115 32.82 -15.30 -17.76
CA ASN A 115 33.24 -14.15 -16.96
C ASN A 115 32.09 -13.14 -16.78
N TRP A 116 31.32 -13.32 -15.71
CA TRP A 116 30.17 -12.48 -15.38
C TRP A 116 30.51 -11.13 -14.73
N THR A 117 31.75 -10.91 -14.32
CA THR A 117 32.15 -9.67 -13.61
C THR A 117 32.58 -8.56 -14.56
N GLN A 118 32.54 -8.81 -15.86
CA GLN A 118 32.83 -7.81 -16.89
C GLN A 118 31.65 -6.87 -17.08
N THR A 119 31.93 -5.61 -17.38
CA THR A 119 30.87 -4.69 -17.81
C THR A 119 30.45 -5.03 -19.24
N PRO A 120 29.17 -4.83 -19.61
CA PRO A 120 28.72 -5.03 -20.99
C PRO A 120 29.54 -4.22 -22.01
N SER A 121 30.04 -3.05 -21.64
CA SER A 121 30.90 -2.22 -22.49
C SER A 121 32.33 -2.77 -22.69
N ALA A 122 32.79 -3.74 -21.88
CA ALA A 122 34.18 -4.22 -21.84
C ALA A 122 34.31 -5.75 -21.92
N ILE A 123 33.46 -6.40 -22.74
CA ILE A 123 33.49 -7.85 -22.94
C ILE A 123 34.80 -8.31 -23.59
N ASP A 124 35.48 -9.27 -22.96
CA ASP A 124 36.70 -9.88 -23.48
C ASP A 124 36.44 -10.89 -24.61
N GLU A 125 37.47 -11.19 -25.41
CA GLU A 125 37.34 -12.11 -26.55
C GLU A 125 37.07 -13.56 -26.12
N LYS A 126 37.45 -13.96 -24.89
CA LYS A 126 37.18 -15.29 -24.37
C LYS A 126 35.68 -15.49 -24.16
N THR A 127 34.99 -14.51 -23.58
CA THR A 127 33.54 -14.48 -23.38
C THR A 127 32.82 -14.49 -24.72
N VAL A 128 33.27 -13.72 -25.71
CA VAL A 128 32.71 -13.76 -27.07
C VAL A 128 32.83 -15.17 -27.67
N GLN A 129 33.99 -15.82 -27.55
CA GLN A 129 34.16 -17.19 -28.04
C GLN A 129 33.31 -18.20 -27.29
N THR A 130 33.12 -18.05 -25.97
CA THR A 130 32.22 -18.90 -25.18
C THR A 130 30.78 -18.78 -25.67
N VAL A 131 30.29 -17.56 -25.90
CA VAL A 131 28.94 -17.35 -26.47
C VAL A 131 28.84 -17.96 -27.86
N ARG A 132 29.86 -17.77 -28.70
CA ARG A 132 29.92 -18.33 -30.06
C ARG A 132 29.93 -19.86 -30.08
N GLN A 133 30.60 -20.49 -29.12
CA GLN A 133 30.61 -21.95 -28.99
C GLN A 133 29.33 -22.50 -28.39
N ALA A 134 28.68 -21.74 -27.49
CA ALA A 134 27.45 -22.15 -26.83
C ALA A 134 26.21 -21.99 -27.73
N ILE A 135 26.19 -20.98 -28.60
CA ILE A 135 25.10 -20.72 -29.55
C ILE A 135 25.55 -21.15 -30.94
N ASN A 136 25.12 -22.36 -31.34
CA ASN A 136 25.39 -22.85 -32.70
C ASN A 136 24.89 -21.84 -33.76
N SER A 137 25.64 -21.69 -34.86
CA SER A 137 25.32 -20.72 -35.90
C SER A 137 23.97 -20.95 -36.60
N ASP A 138 23.46 -22.18 -36.60
CA ASP A 138 22.13 -22.53 -37.12
C ASP A 138 20.97 -22.03 -36.24
N LYS A 139 21.26 -21.60 -35.01
CA LYS A 139 20.30 -21.03 -34.05
C LYS A 139 20.24 -19.51 -34.05
N VAL A 140 21.12 -18.86 -34.82
CA VAL A 140 21.17 -17.39 -34.94
C VAL A 140 20.55 -16.99 -36.26
N PHE A 141 19.38 -16.35 -36.21
CA PHE A 141 18.69 -15.85 -37.39
C PHE A 141 19.20 -14.45 -37.72
N VAL A 142 20.05 -14.33 -38.75
CA VAL A 142 20.67 -13.07 -39.17
C VAL A 142 19.99 -12.56 -40.44
N PHE A 143 19.70 -11.26 -40.47
CA PHE A 143 19.10 -10.59 -41.62
C PHE A 143 19.83 -9.28 -41.89
N ASP A 144 20.27 -9.07 -43.13
CA ASP A 144 20.69 -7.77 -43.63
C ASP A 144 19.45 -6.88 -43.89
N PHE A 145 19.46 -5.64 -43.41
CA PHE A 145 18.30 -4.76 -43.52
C PHE A 145 17.94 -4.39 -44.96
N GLU A 146 18.92 -4.38 -45.88
CA GLU A 146 18.73 -4.09 -47.30
C GLU A 146 18.49 -5.37 -48.10
N ALA A 147 19.38 -6.34 -48.00
CA ALA A 147 19.34 -7.55 -48.82
C ALA A 147 18.23 -8.53 -48.41
N ASP A 148 17.96 -8.66 -47.10
CA ASP A 148 17.00 -9.63 -46.54
C ASP A 148 15.71 -8.94 -46.06
N ALA A 149 15.41 -7.74 -46.56
CA ALA A 149 14.27 -6.93 -46.09
C ALA A 149 12.92 -7.66 -46.15
N LYS A 150 12.74 -8.54 -47.14
CA LYS A 150 11.50 -9.30 -47.32
C LYS A 150 11.44 -10.49 -46.35
N GLU A 151 12.56 -11.18 -46.19
CA GLU A 151 12.78 -12.33 -45.31
C GLU A 151 12.63 -11.90 -43.85
N LEU A 152 13.21 -10.76 -43.47
CA LEU A 152 13.06 -10.15 -42.15
C LEU A 152 11.60 -9.78 -41.84
N LYS A 153 10.89 -9.13 -42.78
CA LYS A 153 9.46 -8.85 -42.62
C LYS A 153 8.63 -10.12 -42.45
N ASN A 154 8.96 -11.18 -43.16
CA ASN A 154 8.29 -12.47 -43.02
C ASN A 154 8.61 -13.14 -41.68
N PHE A 155 9.88 -13.08 -41.25
CA PHE A 155 10.33 -13.60 -39.97
C PHE A 155 9.61 -12.91 -38.80
N ILE A 156 9.57 -11.58 -38.78
CA ILE A 156 8.85 -10.80 -37.75
C ILE A 156 7.36 -11.15 -37.79
N ARG A 157 6.72 -11.18 -38.97
CA ARG A 157 5.30 -11.57 -39.06
C ARG A 157 5.02 -12.98 -38.56
N ALA A 158 5.90 -13.94 -38.83
CA ALA A 158 5.73 -15.34 -38.44
C ALA A 158 5.99 -15.55 -36.94
N ASN A 159 6.96 -14.83 -36.37
CA ASN A 159 7.45 -15.09 -35.01
C ASN A 159 6.94 -14.09 -33.95
N PHE A 160 6.45 -12.92 -34.38
CA PHE A 160 5.98 -11.84 -33.50
C PHE A 160 4.48 -11.54 -33.65
N SER A 161 3.68 -12.35 -34.36
CA SER A 161 2.23 -12.10 -34.52
C SER A 161 1.34 -12.81 -33.49
N LEU A 162 0.35 -12.07 -32.96
CA LEU A 162 -0.78 -12.60 -32.18
C LEU A 162 -1.81 -13.39 -33.02
N LYS A 163 -1.75 -13.28 -34.35
CA LYS A 163 -2.71 -13.92 -35.27
C LYS A 163 -2.26 -15.29 -35.79
N GLY A 164 -1.10 -15.78 -35.34
CA GLY A 164 -0.48 -17.03 -35.78
C GLY A 164 -0.83 -18.28 -34.99
N GLY A 165 -1.64 -18.20 -33.92
CA GLY A 165 -2.35 -19.37 -33.37
C GLY A 165 -1.52 -20.57 -32.92
N ARG A 166 -0.20 -20.43 -32.70
CA ARG A 166 0.64 -21.41 -31.99
C ARG A 166 1.67 -20.65 -31.18
N LEU A 167 1.34 -20.32 -29.93
CA LEU A 167 2.37 -20.12 -28.91
C LEU A 167 3.22 -21.41 -28.91
N ARG A 168 4.53 -21.32 -29.16
CA ARG A 168 5.40 -22.47 -28.88
C ARG A 168 5.32 -22.69 -27.37
N GLN A 169 4.77 -23.85 -26.98
CA GLN A 169 4.65 -24.25 -25.59
C GLN A 169 5.99 -24.12 -24.84
N MET A 170 5.97 -23.55 -23.64
CA MET A 170 7.14 -23.42 -22.76
C MET A 170 7.56 -24.79 -22.22
N LEU A 171 8.86 -25.11 -22.28
CA LEU A 171 9.39 -26.34 -21.68
C LEU A 171 9.36 -26.26 -20.15
N ILE A 172 8.92 -27.34 -19.50
CA ILE A 172 8.99 -27.49 -18.04
C ILE A 172 10.36 -28.09 -17.66
N ASN A 173 11.08 -27.46 -16.73
CA ASN A 173 12.43 -27.84 -16.32
C ASN A 173 12.67 -27.60 -14.81
N LYS A 174 13.88 -27.94 -14.32
CA LYS A 174 14.29 -27.83 -12.91
C LYS A 174 14.13 -26.43 -12.28
N ASN A 175 14.11 -25.37 -13.08
CA ASN A 175 14.08 -23.99 -12.59
C ASN A 175 12.68 -23.37 -12.62
N ASN A 176 11.75 -23.90 -13.42
CA ASN A 176 10.42 -23.31 -13.57
C ASN A 176 9.26 -24.19 -13.05
N PHE A 177 9.50 -25.47 -12.74
CA PHE A 177 8.42 -26.40 -12.38
C PHE A 177 7.64 -25.98 -11.12
N ILE A 178 8.29 -25.32 -10.15
CA ILE A 178 7.64 -24.76 -8.95
C ILE A 178 6.66 -23.66 -9.33
N PHE A 179 7.05 -22.78 -10.26
CA PHE A 179 6.22 -21.69 -10.74
C PHE A 179 5.04 -22.20 -11.59
N VAL A 180 5.30 -23.19 -12.46
CA VAL A 180 4.25 -23.86 -13.24
C VAL A 180 3.26 -24.55 -12.28
N TYR A 181 3.74 -25.20 -11.23
CA TYR A 181 2.91 -25.80 -10.18
C TYR A 181 2.05 -24.78 -9.46
N GLN A 182 2.62 -23.65 -9.01
CA GLN A 182 1.87 -22.59 -8.31
C GLN A 182 0.76 -22.00 -9.19
N ARG A 183 1.01 -21.80 -10.48
CA ARG A 183 -0.01 -21.33 -11.43
C ARG A 183 -1.06 -22.39 -11.74
N TRP A 184 -0.66 -23.65 -11.88
CA TRP A 184 -1.60 -24.76 -12.03
C TRP A 184 -2.53 -24.84 -10.80
N ARG A 185 -1.96 -24.67 -9.60
CA ARG A 185 -2.68 -24.69 -8.33
C ARG A 185 -3.68 -23.54 -8.19
N SER A 186 -3.40 -22.36 -8.72
CA SER A 186 -4.34 -21.23 -8.66
C SER A 186 -5.43 -21.29 -9.74
N LEU A 187 -5.12 -21.81 -10.92
CA LEU A 187 -6.00 -21.74 -12.09
C LEU A 187 -6.75 -23.04 -12.38
N VAL A 188 -6.11 -24.20 -12.21
CA VAL A 188 -6.64 -25.51 -12.61
C VAL A 188 -7.17 -26.29 -11.41
N MET A 189 -6.39 -26.40 -10.33
CA MET A 189 -6.78 -27.17 -9.13
C MET A 189 -8.17 -26.82 -8.57
N PRO A 190 -8.59 -25.54 -8.41
CA PRO A 190 -9.90 -25.21 -7.84
C PRO A 190 -11.07 -25.71 -8.68
N LYS A 191 -10.82 -25.96 -9.97
CA LYS A 191 -11.78 -26.43 -10.96
C LYS A 191 -11.88 -27.95 -11.06
N ILE A 192 -11.02 -28.72 -10.39
CA ILE A 192 -11.18 -30.17 -10.29
C ILE A 192 -12.30 -30.46 -9.27
N ASP A 193 -13.23 -31.33 -9.66
CA ASP A 193 -14.33 -31.79 -8.83
C ASP A 193 -13.86 -32.95 -7.94
N ALA A 194 -13.11 -32.59 -6.89
CA ALA A 194 -12.56 -33.49 -5.89
C ALA A 194 -12.82 -32.96 -4.47
N ASP A 195 -13.10 -33.88 -3.55
CA ASP A 195 -13.12 -33.58 -2.10
C ASP A 195 -11.69 -33.65 -1.57
N TRP A 196 -10.98 -32.52 -1.66
CA TRP A 196 -9.58 -32.41 -1.28
C TRP A 196 -9.32 -32.73 0.20
N GLU A 197 -10.27 -32.44 1.08
CA GLU A 197 -10.15 -32.72 2.51
C GLU A 197 -10.24 -34.21 2.80
N LEU A 198 -11.15 -34.91 2.12
CA LEU A 198 -11.27 -36.37 2.20
C LEU A 198 -10.02 -37.05 1.63
N LEU A 199 -9.56 -36.62 0.45
CA LEU A 199 -8.37 -37.17 -0.22
C LEU A 199 -7.11 -37.06 0.66
N LYS A 200 -6.93 -35.90 1.29
CA LYS A 200 -5.80 -35.63 2.18
C LYS A 200 -5.86 -36.47 3.46
N LYS A 201 -7.03 -36.59 4.10
CA LYS A 201 -7.18 -37.26 5.41
C LYS A 201 -7.22 -38.78 5.33
N GLU A 202 -8.01 -39.32 4.42
CA GLU A 202 -8.27 -40.77 4.36
C GLU A 202 -7.28 -41.50 3.46
N TYR A 203 -6.67 -40.80 2.50
CA TYR A 203 -5.87 -41.44 1.45
C TYR A 203 -4.45 -40.86 1.31
N ALA A 204 -4.09 -39.83 2.08
CA ALA A 204 -2.79 -39.14 2.01
C ALA A 204 -2.43 -38.65 0.60
N ILE A 205 -3.43 -38.23 -0.17
CA ILE A 205 -3.28 -37.69 -1.52
C ILE A 205 -3.41 -36.17 -1.49
N TYR A 206 -2.49 -35.50 -2.16
CA TYR A 206 -2.33 -34.05 -2.20
C TYR A 206 -2.46 -33.51 -3.63
N ASP A 207 -2.59 -32.20 -3.76
CA ASP A 207 -2.65 -31.48 -5.04
C ASP A 207 -1.43 -31.70 -5.94
N ARG A 208 -0.23 -31.84 -5.35
CA ARG A 208 0.99 -32.23 -6.09
C ARG A 208 0.87 -33.57 -6.81
N ASP A 209 0.07 -34.51 -6.30
CA ASP A 209 -0.08 -35.84 -6.91
C ASP A 209 -0.92 -35.77 -8.18
N PHE A 210 -1.89 -34.85 -8.23
CA PHE A 210 -2.65 -34.53 -9.44
C PHE A 210 -1.78 -33.79 -10.46
N PHE A 211 -0.95 -32.83 -10.02
CA PHE A 211 -0.02 -32.12 -10.90
C PHE A 211 1.01 -33.07 -11.53
N LEU A 212 1.58 -34.00 -10.76
CA LEU A 212 2.46 -35.05 -11.28
C LEU A 212 1.75 -35.93 -12.32
N ALA A 213 0.51 -36.33 -12.06
CA ALA A 213 -0.28 -37.10 -13.01
C ALA A 213 -0.44 -36.36 -14.35
N GLU A 214 -0.53 -35.02 -14.31
CA GLU A 214 -0.61 -34.19 -15.50
C GLU A 214 0.73 -33.98 -16.21
N LEU A 215 1.85 -33.94 -15.49
CA LEU A 215 3.17 -33.86 -16.12
C LEU A 215 3.57 -35.18 -16.81
N ASN A 216 2.90 -36.29 -16.51
CA ASN A 216 3.09 -37.61 -17.15
C ASN A 216 2.33 -37.78 -18.48
N ILE A 217 1.84 -36.69 -19.05
CA ILE A 217 1.09 -36.68 -20.30
C ILE A 217 2.02 -36.26 -21.44
N ASP A 218 2.08 -37.05 -22.51
CA ASP A 218 2.64 -36.68 -23.80
C ASP A 218 1.58 -35.97 -24.63
N ASP A 219 1.84 -34.70 -24.89
CA ASP A 219 1.01 -33.84 -25.75
C ASP A 219 1.16 -34.16 -27.25
N ASN A 220 1.92 -35.21 -27.59
CA ASN A 220 2.32 -35.60 -28.96
C ASN A 220 2.97 -34.45 -29.74
N GLY A 221 3.48 -33.42 -29.05
CA GLY A 221 3.98 -32.19 -29.66
C GLY A 221 2.87 -31.31 -30.26
N THR A 222 1.62 -31.48 -29.83
CA THR A 222 0.47 -30.69 -30.27
C THR A 222 -0.12 -29.84 -29.13
N VAL A 223 -0.97 -28.87 -29.50
CA VAL A 223 -1.72 -28.03 -28.55
C VAL A 223 -3.14 -28.56 -28.33
N GLU A 224 -3.51 -29.63 -29.03
CA GLU A 224 -4.74 -30.35 -28.80
C GLU A 224 -4.53 -31.24 -27.59
N ILE A 225 -5.49 -31.22 -26.67
CA ILE A 225 -5.43 -32.00 -25.43
C ILE A 225 -6.19 -33.32 -25.60
N ALA A 226 -7.01 -33.42 -26.65
CA ALA A 226 -7.85 -34.59 -26.90
C ALA A 226 -7.03 -35.81 -27.34
N ASP A 227 -5.80 -35.62 -27.84
CA ASP A 227 -4.87 -36.67 -28.25
C ASP A 227 -3.77 -36.96 -27.22
N ASP A 228 -3.75 -36.24 -26.10
CA ASP A 228 -2.84 -36.43 -24.95
C ASP A 228 -2.76 -37.92 -24.54
N LYS A 229 -1.53 -38.45 -24.45
CA LYS A 229 -1.26 -39.85 -24.06
C LYS A 229 -0.56 -39.93 -22.72
N VAL A 230 -0.98 -40.88 -21.90
CA VAL A 230 -0.33 -41.16 -20.61
C VAL A 230 0.95 -41.94 -20.86
N VAL A 231 2.08 -41.43 -20.36
CA VAL A 231 3.40 -42.02 -20.58
C VAL A 231 3.80 -42.97 -19.44
N ASN A 232 3.27 -42.76 -18.24
CA ASN A 232 3.55 -43.58 -17.06
C ASN A 232 2.29 -43.81 -16.20
N HIS A 233 2.09 -45.05 -15.74
CA HIS A 233 0.92 -45.49 -14.96
C HIS A 233 1.21 -45.74 -13.48
N ASP A 234 2.46 -45.56 -13.02
CA ASP A 234 2.90 -45.95 -11.66
C ASP A 234 2.62 -44.90 -10.57
N PHE A 235 1.56 -44.10 -10.71
CA PHE A 235 1.17 -43.07 -9.74
C PHE A 235 -0.21 -43.35 -9.13
N TYR A 236 -0.40 -42.95 -7.86
CA TYR A 236 -1.66 -43.12 -7.14
C TYR A 236 -2.85 -42.43 -7.83
N ILE A 237 -2.59 -41.30 -8.50
CA ILE A 237 -3.53 -40.61 -9.40
C ILE A 237 -2.99 -40.75 -10.82
N THR A 238 -3.86 -41.17 -11.74
CA THR A 238 -3.55 -41.24 -13.18
C THR A 238 -4.47 -40.31 -13.95
N PHE A 239 -3.93 -39.61 -14.95
CA PHE A 239 -4.73 -38.81 -15.87
C PHE A 239 -5.19 -39.67 -17.06
N ARG A 240 -6.38 -39.45 -17.61
CA ARG A 240 -6.97 -40.14 -18.77
C ARG A 240 -7.73 -39.12 -19.62
N ALA A 241 -7.04 -38.56 -20.61
CA ALA A 241 -7.53 -37.46 -21.44
C ALA A 241 -8.86 -37.73 -22.16
N THR A 242 -9.20 -38.99 -22.43
CA THR A 242 -10.41 -39.39 -23.16
C THR A 242 -11.66 -39.60 -22.28
N ALA A 243 -11.56 -39.42 -20.96
CA ALA A 243 -12.66 -39.67 -20.03
C ALA A 243 -13.39 -38.39 -19.62
N ALA A 244 -14.73 -38.46 -19.46
CA ALA A 244 -15.53 -37.37 -18.88
C ALA A 244 -15.08 -36.96 -17.46
N LYS A 245 -14.38 -37.86 -16.78
CA LYS A 245 -13.69 -37.64 -15.51
C LYS A 245 -12.23 -38.03 -15.69
N PRO A 246 -11.32 -37.09 -15.99
CA PRO A 246 -9.99 -37.40 -16.50
C PRO A 246 -8.99 -37.82 -15.43
N TYR A 247 -9.31 -37.74 -14.13
CA TYR A 247 -8.43 -38.29 -13.10
C TYR A 247 -9.01 -39.59 -12.58
N GLU A 248 -8.20 -40.63 -12.49
CA GLU A 248 -8.57 -41.93 -11.91
C GLU A 248 -7.56 -42.37 -10.86
N MET A 249 -8.10 -42.78 -9.71
CA MET A 249 -7.38 -43.35 -8.58
C MET A 249 -7.79 -44.83 -8.45
N VAL A 250 -6.82 -45.75 -8.44
CA VAL A 250 -7.08 -47.18 -8.26
C VAL A 250 -6.49 -47.64 -6.92
N ARG A 251 -7.30 -48.32 -6.10
CA ARG A 251 -6.88 -48.85 -4.79
C ARG A 251 -7.49 -50.22 -4.54
N LYS A 252 -6.79 -51.12 -3.86
CA LYS A 252 -7.36 -52.36 -3.35
C LYS A 252 -8.16 -52.13 -2.07
N ASP A 253 -9.35 -52.71 -1.98
CA ASP A 253 -10.12 -52.77 -0.73
C ASP A 253 -9.53 -53.81 0.25
N ASP A 254 -10.14 -53.94 1.43
CA ASP A 254 -9.70 -54.87 2.50
C ASP A 254 -9.74 -56.35 2.09
N LEU A 255 -10.35 -56.67 0.95
CA LEU A 255 -10.44 -58.01 0.35
C LEU A 255 -9.50 -58.17 -0.86
N GLY A 256 -8.70 -57.16 -1.18
CA GLY A 256 -7.74 -57.18 -2.30
C GLY A 256 -8.34 -56.88 -3.66
N VAL A 257 -9.57 -56.37 -3.74
CA VAL A 257 -10.28 -56.04 -4.98
C VAL A 257 -10.00 -54.59 -5.39
N ASP A 258 -9.65 -54.36 -6.66
CA ASP A 258 -9.37 -53.03 -7.19
C ASP A 258 -10.66 -52.19 -7.29
N MET A 259 -10.68 -51.09 -6.53
CA MET A 259 -11.68 -50.02 -6.54
C MET A 259 -11.14 -48.81 -7.30
N SER A 260 -11.94 -48.27 -8.23
CA SER A 260 -11.60 -47.08 -9.02
C SER A 260 -12.47 -45.88 -8.62
N TYR A 261 -11.82 -44.74 -8.34
CA TYR A 261 -12.46 -43.45 -8.11
C TYR A 261 -12.09 -42.48 -9.22
N ARG A 262 -13.06 -41.74 -9.74
CA ARG A 262 -12.85 -40.79 -10.85
C ARG A 262 -13.26 -39.37 -10.50
N PHE A 263 -12.43 -38.40 -10.89
CA PHE A 263 -12.64 -36.97 -10.65
C PHE A 263 -12.78 -36.21 -11.97
N GLY A 264 -13.75 -35.30 -12.02
CA GLY A 264 -14.07 -34.48 -13.19
C GLY A 264 -13.62 -33.03 -13.04
N PHE A 265 -14.08 -32.17 -13.94
CA PHE A 265 -13.99 -30.72 -13.77
C PHE A 265 -15.35 -30.14 -13.38
N LYS A 266 -15.34 -29.11 -12.54
CA LYS A 266 -16.47 -28.20 -12.28
C LYS A 266 -16.77 -27.36 -13.53
N ALA A 267 -17.88 -26.62 -13.53
CA ALA A 267 -18.26 -25.75 -14.65
C ALA A 267 -17.11 -24.84 -15.13
N ASP A 268 -16.92 -24.75 -16.45
CA ASP A 268 -15.82 -24.07 -17.16
C ASP A 268 -14.38 -24.58 -16.87
N GLY A 269 -14.23 -25.60 -16.01
CA GLY A 269 -12.92 -26.11 -15.61
C GLY A 269 -12.13 -26.74 -16.75
N LEU A 270 -12.80 -27.43 -17.67
CA LEU A 270 -12.16 -28.01 -18.85
C LEU A 270 -11.55 -26.94 -19.75
N ARG A 271 -12.21 -25.79 -19.89
CA ARG A 271 -11.69 -24.67 -20.68
C ARG A 271 -10.45 -24.06 -20.02
N GLN A 272 -10.48 -23.85 -18.71
CA GLN A 272 -9.34 -23.31 -17.96
C GLN A 272 -8.14 -24.26 -17.94
N TYR A 273 -8.39 -25.56 -17.75
CA TYR A 273 -7.39 -26.62 -17.93
C TYR A 273 -6.77 -26.53 -19.33
N THR A 274 -7.60 -26.40 -20.36
CA THR A 274 -7.16 -26.37 -21.75
C THR A 274 -6.32 -25.13 -22.06
N ASP A 275 -6.76 -23.96 -21.62
CA ASP A 275 -6.04 -22.71 -21.85
C ASP A 275 -4.74 -22.61 -21.04
N PHE A 276 -4.67 -23.31 -19.90
CA PHE A 276 -3.44 -23.46 -19.12
C PHE A 276 -2.41 -24.32 -19.85
N TRP A 277 -2.78 -25.54 -20.27
CA TRP A 277 -1.82 -26.49 -20.83
C TRP A 277 -1.39 -26.20 -22.27
N LYS A 278 -2.14 -25.41 -23.04
CA LYS A 278 -1.66 -24.83 -24.31
C LYS A 278 -0.36 -24.03 -24.18
N ARG A 279 0.00 -23.60 -22.97
CA ARG A 279 1.19 -22.77 -22.69
C ARG A 279 2.43 -23.56 -22.37
N TYR A 280 2.32 -24.84 -22.01
CA TYR A 280 3.44 -25.64 -21.51
C TYR A 280 3.55 -26.97 -22.27
N LYS A 281 4.78 -27.42 -22.51
CA LYS A 281 5.06 -28.67 -23.21
C LYS A 281 5.14 -29.81 -22.20
N ARG A 282 4.45 -30.90 -22.48
CA ARG A 282 4.43 -32.10 -21.62
C ARG A 282 4.73 -33.38 -22.42
N PRO A 283 5.42 -34.37 -21.83
CA PRO A 283 6.02 -34.33 -20.50
C PRO A 283 7.28 -33.43 -20.49
N PRO A 284 7.77 -33.05 -19.30
CA PRO A 284 9.13 -32.52 -19.15
C PRO A 284 10.15 -33.47 -19.78
N GLN A 285 11.31 -32.95 -20.21
CA GLN A 285 12.40 -33.82 -20.67
C GLN A 285 12.83 -34.81 -19.58
N ASN A 286 13.22 -36.04 -19.96
CA ASN A 286 13.57 -37.12 -19.03
C ASN A 286 14.61 -36.71 -17.98
N GLU A 287 15.58 -35.88 -18.35
CA GLU A 287 16.62 -35.36 -17.44
C GLU A 287 16.08 -34.41 -16.36
N TYR A 288 14.96 -33.72 -16.61
CA TYR A 288 14.28 -32.89 -15.61
C TYR A 288 13.22 -33.67 -14.84
N TRP A 289 12.66 -34.71 -15.44
CA TRP A 289 11.68 -35.58 -14.81
C TRP A 289 12.20 -36.18 -13.50
N SER A 290 13.38 -36.81 -13.53
CA SER A 290 14.00 -37.39 -12.34
C SER A 290 14.22 -36.36 -11.24
N TYR A 291 14.67 -35.15 -11.60
CA TYR A 291 14.86 -34.05 -10.65
C TYR A 291 13.54 -33.56 -10.02
N ILE A 292 12.48 -33.40 -10.81
CA ILE A 292 11.17 -32.94 -10.33
C ILE A 292 10.58 -33.96 -9.35
N VAL A 293 10.74 -35.26 -9.63
CA VAL A 293 10.31 -36.35 -8.76
C VAL A 293 11.17 -36.42 -7.48
N GLU A 294 12.48 -36.28 -7.58
CA GLU A 294 13.39 -36.25 -6.42
C GLU A 294 13.20 -35.00 -5.54
N ARG A 295 12.69 -33.91 -6.12
CA ARG A 295 12.42 -32.64 -5.43
C ARG A 295 10.94 -32.38 -5.18
N LEU A 296 10.15 -33.44 -5.03
CA LEU A 296 8.73 -33.38 -4.68
C LEU A 296 8.47 -32.66 -3.34
N ASP A 297 9.48 -32.61 -2.48
CA ASP A 297 9.52 -31.78 -1.25
C ASP A 297 9.40 -30.28 -1.53
N LEU A 298 9.69 -29.80 -2.74
CA LEU A 298 9.54 -28.38 -3.11
C LEU A 298 8.10 -28.01 -3.51
N LEU A 299 7.26 -28.99 -3.82
CA LEU A 299 5.85 -28.80 -4.19
C LEU A 299 4.95 -28.84 -2.95
N VAL A 300 5.27 -28.02 -1.95
CA VAL A 300 4.54 -28.00 -0.67
C VAL A 300 3.29 -27.11 -0.78
N PRO A 301 2.13 -27.58 -0.31
CA PRO A 301 0.93 -26.77 -0.17
C PRO A 301 1.18 -25.59 0.79
N GLN A 302 0.82 -24.38 0.36
CA GLN A 302 0.91 -23.16 1.18
C GLN A 302 0.08 -23.24 2.47
N ASP A 303 -0.87 -24.18 2.57
CA ASP A 303 -1.72 -24.50 3.73
C ASP A 303 -1.02 -25.33 4.84
N VAL A 304 0.27 -25.65 4.70
CA VAL A 304 1.13 -25.93 5.87
C VAL A 304 1.59 -24.62 6.55
N ARG A 305 1.34 -23.45 5.93
CA ARG A 305 1.66 -22.12 6.48
C ARG A 305 0.48 -21.40 7.16
N GLU A 306 -0.65 -22.06 7.37
CA GLU A 306 -1.79 -21.46 8.06
C GLU A 306 -2.10 -22.17 9.37
N ARG A 307 -1.14 -22.20 10.29
CA ARG A 307 -1.46 -22.28 11.71
C ARG A 307 -0.64 -21.28 12.50
N LYS A 308 -1.40 -20.37 13.12
CA LYS A 308 -1.07 -19.40 14.17
C LYS A 308 -0.71 -18.03 13.64
N GLY A 309 -1.35 -17.04 14.27
CA GLY A 309 -1.40 -15.63 13.85
C GLY A 309 -0.09 -14.88 14.05
N ALA A 310 0.98 -15.38 13.42
CA ALA A 310 2.21 -14.65 13.23
C ALA A 310 2.03 -13.70 12.04
N PHE A 311 2.44 -12.44 12.20
CA PHE A 311 2.51 -11.48 11.10
C PHE A 311 3.65 -11.90 10.18
N PHE A 312 3.33 -12.26 8.94
CA PHE A 312 4.31 -12.73 7.96
C PHE A 312 4.83 -11.54 7.14
N THR A 313 6.14 -11.48 6.90
CA THR A 313 6.74 -10.50 5.98
C THR A 313 6.68 -11.05 4.55
N PRO A 314 5.93 -10.43 3.62
CA PRO A 314 5.86 -10.84 2.22
C PRO A 314 7.23 -10.91 1.55
N GLN A 315 7.43 -11.91 0.68
CA GLN A 315 8.71 -12.16 0.01
C GLN A 315 9.23 -10.94 -0.78
N ILE A 316 8.33 -10.21 -1.44
CA ILE A 316 8.67 -9.00 -2.20
C ILE A 316 9.33 -7.93 -1.32
N TRP A 317 8.87 -7.78 -0.06
CA TRP A 317 9.47 -6.85 0.89
C TRP A 317 10.75 -7.37 1.49
N VAL A 318 10.88 -8.69 1.69
CA VAL A 318 12.13 -9.33 2.12
C VAL A 318 13.25 -9.10 1.11
N GLU A 319 12.97 -9.29 -0.18
CA GLU A 319 13.94 -9.05 -1.26
C GLU A 319 14.32 -7.57 -1.33
N LYS A 320 13.32 -6.69 -1.21
CA LYS A 320 13.55 -5.25 -1.25
C LYS A 320 14.37 -4.74 -0.05
N SER A 321 14.11 -5.23 1.16
CA SER A 321 14.91 -4.86 2.33
C SER A 321 16.34 -5.37 2.23
N GLN A 322 16.56 -6.58 1.71
CA GLN A 322 17.92 -7.08 1.47
C GLN A 322 18.68 -6.28 0.41
N GLN A 323 17.98 -5.78 -0.62
CA GLN A 323 18.55 -4.82 -1.57
C GLN A 323 19.03 -3.55 -0.86
N TYR A 324 18.19 -2.93 -0.01
CA TYR A 324 18.57 -1.72 0.72
C TYR A 324 19.74 -1.96 1.68
N ILE A 325 19.82 -3.14 2.33
CA ILE A 325 20.98 -3.50 3.15
C ILE A 325 22.25 -3.61 2.29
N ALA A 326 22.16 -4.21 1.11
CA ALA A 326 23.30 -4.31 0.19
C ALA A 326 23.74 -2.94 -0.34
N ASP A 327 22.80 -2.03 -0.63
CA ASP A 327 23.11 -0.67 -1.06
C ASP A 327 23.86 0.12 0.04
N GLU A 328 23.51 -0.10 1.31
CA GLU A 328 24.13 0.58 2.46
C GLU A 328 25.45 -0.04 2.95
N LEU A 329 25.56 -1.37 2.92
CA LEU A 329 26.68 -2.13 3.49
C LEU A 329 27.62 -2.71 2.43
N GLY A 330 27.26 -2.66 1.15
CA GLY A 330 27.99 -3.22 0.01
C GLY A 330 27.53 -4.62 -0.39
N GLU A 331 27.80 -5.03 -1.64
CA GLU A 331 27.32 -6.31 -2.21
C GLU A 331 27.77 -7.56 -1.42
N ASN A 332 28.94 -7.50 -0.78
CA ASN A 332 29.53 -8.61 0.00
C ASN A 332 29.10 -8.61 1.47
N TRP A 333 28.11 -7.80 1.86
CA TRP A 333 27.74 -7.62 3.27
C TRP A 333 27.40 -8.93 3.99
N GLN A 334 26.84 -9.93 3.29
CA GLN A 334 26.47 -11.21 3.90
C GLN A 334 27.67 -12.05 4.36
N ASP A 335 28.85 -11.81 3.81
CA ASP A 335 30.10 -12.46 4.24
C ASP A 335 30.84 -11.66 5.31
N GLU A 336 30.72 -10.33 5.27
CA GLU A 336 31.38 -9.43 6.22
C GLU A 336 30.61 -9.20 7.52
N TYR A 337 29.29 -9.32 7.47
CA TYR A 337 28.39 -9.02 8.59
C TYR A 337 27.65 -10.27 9.06
N VAL A 338 27.40 -10.30 10.36
CA VAL A 338 26.51 -11.27 11.00
C VAL A 338 25.11 -10.69 11.09
N VAL A 339 24.12 -11.44 10.66
CA VAL A 339 22.69 -11.13 10.77
C VAL A 339 22.11 -11.80 11.99
N TRP A 340 21.35 -11.05 12.79
CA TRP A 340 20.49 -11.61 13.82
C TRP A 340 19.07 -11.06 13.70
N ASP A 341 18.13 -11.95 13.39
CA ASP A 341 16.70 -11.67 13.55
C ASP A 341 16.26 -12.16 14.94
N CYS A 342 16.08 -11.22 15.87
CA CYS A 342 15.72 -11.53 17.24
C CYS A 342 14.21 -11.71 17.50
N CYS A 343 13.40 -11.63 16.44
CA CYS A 343 11.95 -11.86 16.46
C CYS A 343 11.50 -12.59 15.19
N ALA A 344 12.23 -13.64 14.81
CA ALA A 344 12.17 -14.24 13.48
C ALA A 344 10.82 -14.87 13.09
N GLY A 345 9.96 -15.16 14.08
CA GLY A 345 8.81 -16.02 13.88
C GLY A 345 9.27 -17.32 13.21
N THR A 346 8.66 -17.69 12.09
CA THR A 346 9.05 -18.87 11.31
C THR A 346 10.22 -18.66 10.34
N GLY A 347 10.92 -17.53 10.41
CA GLY A 347 12.17 -17.26 9.69
C GLY A 347 12.01 -16.68 8.28
N ASN A 348 10.85 -16.09 7.95
CA ASN A 348 10.56 -15.66 6.57
C ASN A 348 11.42 -14.49 6.11
N LEU A 349 11.78 -13.58 7.04
CA LEU A 349 12.64 -12.43 6.75
C LEU A 349 14.07 -12.84 6.32
N LEU A 350 14.49 -14.04 6.72
CA LEU A 350 15.81 -14.60 6.46
C LEU A 350 15.90 -15.34 5.10
N ASN A 351 14.77 -15.50 4.40
CA ASN A 351 14.75 -16.13 3.08
C ASN A 351 15.57 -15.31 2.09
N GLY A 352 16.40 -15.95 1.27
CA GLY A 352 17.26 -15.28 0.28
C GLY A 352 18.67 -14.98 0.78
N LEU A 353 18.91 -15.02 2.10
CA LEU A 353 20.27 -14.91 2.63
C LEU A 353 21.10 -16.16 2.29
N THR A 354 22.34 -15.96 1.89
CA THR A 354 23.21 -16.97 1.26
C THR A 354 24.24 -17.56 2.21
N ASN A 355 24.73 -16.80 3.19
CA ASN A 355 25.75 -17.27 4.13
C ASN A 355 25.13 -17.72 5.48
N LYS A 356 24.67 -18.98 5.55
CA LYS A 356 24.07 -19.57 6.76
C LYS A 356 24.94 -19.51 8.02
N TYR A 357 26.26 -19.39 7.89
CA TYR A 357 27.19 -19.29 9.03
C TYR A 357 27.12 -17.93 9.72
N ASN A 358 26.61 -16.91 9.02
CA ASN A 358 26.46 -15.56 9.53
C ASN A 358 25.01 -15.24 9.92
N ILE A 359 24.09 -16.22 9.95
CA ILE A 359 22.68 -15.96 10.26
C ILE A 359 22.31 -16.58 11.61
N PHE A 360 21.75 -15.76 12.49
CA PHE A 360 21.12 -16.15 13.75
C PHE A 360 19.63 -15.81 13.72
N ALA A 361 18.80 -16.74 14.21
CA ALA A 361 17.36 -16.55 14.28
C ALA A 361 16.86 -16.92 15.68
N SER A 362 16.13 -16.01 16.32
CA SER A 362 15.48 -16.28 17.58
C SER A 362 14.07 -15.73 17.65
N THR A 363 13.22 -16.37 18.45
CA THR A 363 11.83 -16.00 18.64
C THR A 363 11.35 -16.44 20.03
N LEU A 364 10.28 -15.82 20.50
CA LEU A 364 9.68 -16.10 21.81
C LEU A 364 9.01 -17.49 21.85
N ASP A 365 8.33 -17.88 20.76
CA ASP A 365 7.56 -19.13 20.70
C ASP A 365 8.45 -20.31 20.29
N GLN A 366 8.54 -21.34 21.13
CA GLN A 366 9.29 -22.57 20.81
C GLN A 366 8.76 -23.26 19.54
N GLN A 367 7.48 -23.12 19.21
CA GLN A 367 6.92 -23.75 18.00
C GLN A 367 7.46 -23.11 16.72
N ASP A 368 7.68 -21.80 16.72
CA ASP A 368 8.30 -21.11 15.59
C ASP A 368 9.76 -21.59 15.39
N VAL A 369 10.49 -21.83 16.49
CA VAL A 369 11.83 -22.45 16.48
C VAL A 369 11.76 -23.85 15.87
N ASP A 370 10.80 -24.67 16.30
CA ASP A 370 10.64 -26.04 15.79
C ASP A 370 10.30 -26.04 14.29
N VAL A 371 9.47 -25.11 13.83
CA VAL A 371 9.17 -24.91 12.39
C VAL A 371 10.42 -24.51 11.61
N MET A 372 11.24 -23.59 12.12
CA MET A 372 12.51 -23.23 11.48
C MET A 372 13.46 -24.43 11.40
N ARG A 373 13.57 -25.24 12.45
CA ARG A 373 14.39 -26.47 12.44
C ARG A 373 13.87 -27.52 11.47
N GLU A 374 12.56 -27.65 11.34
CA GLU A 374 11.95 -28.50 10.30
C GLU A 374 12.29 -28.00 8.90
N ARG A 375 12.23 -26.69 8.66
CA ARG A 375 12.65 -26.07 7.39
C ARG A 375 14.12 -26.35 7.08
N ILE A 376 15.01 -26.32 8.09
CA ILE A 376 16.43 -26.67 7.94
C ILE A 376 16.60 -28.12 7.50
N LYS A 377 15.88 -29.06 8.13
CA LYS A 377 15.86 -30.48 7.71
C LYS A 377 15.40 -30.65 6.26
N ASN A 378 14.53 -29.75 5.81
CA ASN A 378 14.00 -29.69 4.44
C ASN A 378 14.80 -28.71 3.53
N GLY A 379 16.04 -28.37 3.87
CA GLY A 379 16.96 -27.65 2.98
C GLY A 379 16.98 -26.12 3.10
N ALA A 380 16.33 -25.52 4.10
CA ALA A 380 16.46 -24.09 4.35
C ALA A 380 17.91 -23.70 4.71
N ASN A 381 18.35 -22.54 4.23
CA ASN A 381 19.72 -22.07 4.38
C ASN A 381 19.99 -21.42 5.76
N LEU A 382 19.76 -22.18 6.82
CA LEU A 382 20.03 -21.79 8.21
C LEU A 382 20.80 -22.90 8.91
N LEU A 383 21.60 -22.54 9.92
CA LEU A 383 22.24 -23.53 10.80
C LEU A 383 21.34 -23.84 11.98
N ASP A 384 21.11 -25.12 12.24
CA ASP A 384 20.29 -25.58 13.38
C ASP A 384 20.81 -25.04 14.72
N SER A 385 22.14 -24.96 14.87
CA SER A 385 22.81 -24.39 16.05
C SER A 385 22.62 -22.88 16.23
N HIS A 386 22.15 -22.17 15.20
CA HIS A 386 21.90 -20.72 15.22
C HIS A 386 20.41 -20.38 15.36
N VAL A 387 19.55 -21.40 15.49
CA VAL A 387 18.10 -21.27 15.66
C VAL A 387 17.71 -21.67 17.09
N PHE A 388 17.22 -20.70 17.87
CA PHE A 388 16.99 -20.86 19.31
C PHE A 388 15.82 -20.03 19.84
N GLN A 389 15.21 -20.48 20.94
CA GLN A 389 14.18 -19.71 21.64
C GLN A 389 14.83 -18.61 22.48
N PHE A 390 14.33 -17.38 22.39
CA PHE A 390 14.84 -16.25 23.17
C PHE A 390 13.77 -15.16 23.33
N ASP A 391 13.51 -14.75 24.57
CA ASP A 391 12.69 -13.56 24.83
C ASP A 391 13.55 -12.30 24.78
N PHE A 392 13.60 -11.65 23.61
CA PHE A 392 14.42 -10.46 23.41
C PHE A 392 14.09 -9.27 24.32
N LEU A 393 12.97 -9.24 25.04
CA LEU A 393 12.66 -8.14 25.96
C LEU A 393 12.81 -8.51 27.44
N ASN A 394 13.05 -9.78 27.77
CA ASN A 394 13.11 -10.25 29.15
C ASN A 394 14.31 -11.15 29.47
N ASP A 395 14.91 -11.80 28.49
CA ASP A 395 16.03 -12.71 28.69
C ASP A 395 17.38 -12.00 28.70
N ASP A 396 18.31 -12.55 29.48
CA ASP A 396 19.71 -12.14 29.51
C ASP A 396 20.47 -12.74 28.32
N PHE A 397 21.40 -12.00 27.73
CA PHE A 397 22.16 -12.46 26.56
C PHE A 397 23.04 -13.69 26.82
N SER A 398 23.32 -14.05 28.08
CA SER A 398 23.96 -15.32 28.44
C SER A 398 23.17 -16.57 28.00
N LYS A 399 21.89 -16.43 27.64
CA LYS A 399 21.08 -17.51 27.06
C LYS A 399 21.26 -17.70 25.56
N CYS A 400 21.90 -16.76 24.86
CA CYS A 400 22.19 -16.89 23.43
C CYS A 400 23.22 -18.02 23.19
N PRO A 401 23.28 -18.63 21.99
CA PRO A 401 24.36 -19.55 21.64
C PRO A 401 25.73 -18.90 21.80
N GLN A 402 26.74 -19.68 22.21
CA GLN A 402 28.09 -19.15 22.47
C GLN A 402 28.65 -18.34 21.29
N ALA A 403 28.43 -18.80 20.06
CA ALA A 403 28.88 -18.09 18.86
C ALA A 403 28.31 -16.67 18.75
N LEU A 404 27.05 -16.46 19.13
CA LEU A 404 26.44 -15.12 19.16
C LEU A 404 26.94 -14.31 20.35
N GLN A 405 27.13 -14.94 21.52
CA GLN A 405 27.74 -14.29 22.68
C GLN A 405 29.13 -13.74 22.36
N ASP A 406 29.93 -14.48 21.61
CA ASP A 406 31.28 -14.09 21.19
C ASP A 406 31.29 -12.86 20.27
N ILE A 407 30.15 -12.55 19.62
CA ILE A 407 29.97 -11.39 18.75
C ILE A 407 29.44 -10.19 19.54
N ILE A 408 28.37 -10.37 20.32
CA ILE A 408 27.71 -9.25 21.04
C ILE A 408 28.58 -8.69 22.19
N ASN A 409 29.46 -9.51 22.76
CA ASN A 409 30.37 -9.11 23.83
C ASN A 409 31.72 -8.56 23.33
N ASP A 410 32.00 -8.67 22.04
CA ASP A 410 33.21 -8.14 21.40
C ASP A 410 32.86 -6.84 20.64
N PRO A 411 33.35 -5.66 21.08
CA PRO A 411 33.00 -4.39 20.45
C PRO A 411 33.32 -4.31 18.95
N GLU A 412 34.40 -4.92 18.47
CA GLU A 412 34.78 -4.85 17.06
C GLU A 412 33.95 -5.81 16.20
N LYS A 413 33.65 -7.01 16.71
CA LYS A 413 32.72 -7.92 16.02
C LYS A 413 31.30 -7.37 16.00
N ARG A 414 30.86 -6.72 17.08
CA ARG A 414 29.52 -6.13 17.17
C ARG A 414 29.29 -5.01 16.16
N LYS A 415 30.31 -4.27 15.73
CA LYS A 415 30.20 -3.30 14.62
C LYS A 415 29.79 -3.96 13.29
N LYS A 416 30.06 -5.25 13.15
CA LYS A 416 29.66 -6.07 11.99
C LYS A 416 28.40 -6.89 12.28
N LEU A 417 27.62 -6.54 13.30
CA LEU A 417 26.30 -7.14 13.58
C LEU A 417 25.18 -6.30 12.95
N VAL A 418 24.32 -6.95 12.18
CA VAL A 418 23.07 -6.39 11.64
C VAL A 418 21.90 -7.03 12.38
N ILE A 419 21.18 -6.24 13.17
CA ILE A 419 19.88 -6.63 13.72
C ILE A 419 18.84 -6.41 12.62
N TYR A 420 18.40 -7.49 11.98
CA TYR A 420 17.48 -7.46 10.84
C TYR A 420 16.12 -8.02 11.24
N ILE A 421 15.12 -7.15 11.45
CA ILE A 421 13.90 -7.52 12.19
C ILE A 421 12.61 -6.94 11.62
N ASN A 422 11.50 -7.65 11.84
CA ASN A 422 10.14 -7.11 11.71
C ASN A 422 9.41 -7.31 13.06
N PRO A 423 9.63 -6.41 14.04
CA PRO A 423 9.12 -6.58 15.40
C PRO A 423 7.59 -6.48 15.48
N PRO A 424 6.97 -7.01 16.56
CA PRO A 424 5.52 -6.95 16.73
C PRO A 424 4.99 -5.53 16.94
N TYR A 425 3.91 -5.19 16.21
CA TYR A 425 3.23 -3.89 16.22
C TYR A 425 2.19 -3.69 17.34
N ALA A 426 2.15 -4.57 18.35
CA ALA A 426 1.04 -4.59 19.30
C ALA A 426 1.10 -3.39 20.29
N GLU A 427 0.05 -2.56 20.25
CA GLU A 427 -0.22 -1.53 21.25
C GLU A 427 -0.90 -2.11 22.50
N ALA A 428 -0.63 -1.53 23.68
CA ALA A 428 -1.41 -1.79 24.90
C ALA A 428 -2.89 -1.31 24.79
N GLY A 429 -3.18 -0.37 23.87
CA GLY A 429 -4.49 0.22 23.64
C GLY A 429 -5.28 -0.52 22.56
N ASN A 430 -6.52 -0.91 22.85
CA ASN A 430 -7.39 -1.61 21.90
C ASN A 430 -8.39 -0.60 21.28
N ALA A 431 -8.63 -0.58 19.97
CA ALA A 431 -9.64 0.31 19.38
C ALA A 431 -11.06 0.10 19.97
N ARG A 432 -11.31 -1.09 20.56
CA ARG A 432 -12.53 -1.45 21.30
C ARG A 432 -12.67 -0.78 22.67
N THR A 433 -11.62 -0.14 23.20
CA THR A 433 -11.71 0.65 24.44
C THR A 433 -12.34 2.01 24.21
N ASN A 434 -12.18 2.59 23.01
CA ASN A 434 -12.88 3.82 22.60
C ASN A 434 -14.41 3.64 22.53
N THR A 435 -14.91 2.40 22.39
CA THR A 435 -16.34 2.07 22.40
C THR A 435 -16.84 1.51 23.74
N GLY A 436 -15.98 1.40 24.76
CA GLY A 436 -16.34 0.89 26.09
C GLY A 436 -16.63 -0.62 26.15
N THR A 437 -16.30 -1.38 25.10
CA THR A 437 -16.66 -2.80 24.94
C THR A 437 -15.44 -3.74 24.92
N GLY A 438 -14.25 -3.22 25.20
CA GLY A 438 -13.02 -4.01 25.25
C GLY A 438 -12.17 -3.66 26.45
N GLU A 439 -11.56 -4.68 27.06
CA GLU A 439 -10.47 -4.49 28.01
C GLU A 439 -9.19 -4.12 27.24
N ASN A 440 -8.37 -3.22 27.81
CA ASN A 440 -6.99 -3.05 27.34
C ASN A 440 -6.29 -4.41 27.42
N ARG A 441 -5.34 -4.71 26.51
CA ARG A 441 -4.44 -5.86 26.68
C ARG A 441 -3.43 -5.53 27.78
N ALA A 442 -3.93 -5.43 29.02
CA ALA A 442 -3.19 -4.97 30.17
C ALA A 442 -2.03 -5.94 30.42
N GLY A 443 -0.80 -5.42 30.37
CA GLY A 443 0.41 -6.18 30.68
C GLY A 443 1.27 -6.59 29.48
N LEU A 444 0.78 -6.49 28.23
CA LEU A 444 1.57 -6.90 27.06
C LEU A 444 2.87 -6.11 26.90
N SER A 445 2.84 -4.81 27.22
CA SER A 445 4.01 -3.93 27.15
C SER A 445 4.88 -3.94 28.41
N LYS A 446 4.54 -4.69 29.46
CA LYS A 446 5.31 -4.74 30.72
C LYS A 446 6.45 -5.76 30.58
N THR A 447 7.59 -5.30 30.10
CA THR A 447 8.81 -6.12 29.96
C THR A 447 9.93 -5.58 30.85
N LYS A 448 11.01 -6.34 31.01
CA LYS A 448 12.20 -5.86 31.73
C LYS A 448 12.81 -4.64 31.05
N ILE A 449 12.81 -4.58 29.72
CA ILE A 449 13.33 -3.42 28.97
C ILE A 449 12.44 -2.19 29.18
N GLN A 450 11.12 -2.35 29.18
CA GLN A 450 10.19 -1.26 29.47
C GLN A 450 10.41 -0.71 30.88
N GLU A 451 10.60 -1.59 31.86
CA GLU A 451 10.86 -1.20 33.25
C GLU A 451 12.22 -0.51 33.39
N LYS A 452 13.27 -1.09 32.80
CA LYS A 452 14.65 -0.59 32.83
C LYS A 452 14.78 0.82 32.24
N PHE A 453 14.11 1.11 31.12
CA PHE A 453 14.22 2.40 30.42
C PHE A 453 12.96 3.26 30.55
N LYS A 454 12.06 2.96 31.50
CA LYS A 454 10.72 3.58 31.63
C LYS A 454 10.71 5.10 31.54
N THR A 455 11.66 5.78 32.20
CA THR A 455 11.73 7.25 32.24
C THR A 455 12.19 7.86 30.92
N ARG A 456 13.01 7.15 30.14
CA ARG A 456 13.55 7.62 28.84
C ARG A 456 12.65 7.20 27.66
N LEU A 457 11.93 6.08 27.79
CA LEU A 457 10.97 5.61 26.79
C LEU A 457 9.69 6.45 26.73
N GLY A 458 9.30 7.09 27.84
CA GLY A 458 8.07 7.87 27.91
C GLY A 458 6.84 7.04 27.50
N LYS A 459 5.98 7.63 26.67
CA LYS A 459 4.79 6.94 26.13
C LYS A 459 5.12 5.85 25.10
N ALA A 460 6.27 5.95 24.43
CA ALA A 460 6.70 4.94 23.45
C ALA A 460 6.96 3.58 24.11
N GLY A 461 7.25 3.55 25.42
CA GLY A 461 7.40 2.30 26.17
C GLY A 461 6.14 1.43 26.19
N ASN A 462 4.98 1.91 25.74
CA ASN A 462 3.78 1.08 25.58
C ASN A 462 3.76 0.26 24.27
N GLU A 463 4.78 0.43 23.42
CA GLU A 463 4.88 -0.16 22.08
C GLU A 463 6.04 -1.15 22.07
N LEU A 464 5.79 -2.40 21.68
CA LEU A 464 6.82 -3.43 21.76
C LEU A 464 8.00 -3.15 20.84
N PHE A 465 7.77 -2.75 19.58
CA PHE A 465 8.85 -2.43 18.65
C PHE A 465 9.79 -1.33 19.18
N ALA A 466 9.26 -0.33 19.88
CA ALA A 466 10.08 0.72 20.50
C ALA A 466 10.98 0.16 21.61
N GLN A 467 10.52 -0.86 22.35
CA GLN A 467 11.34 -1.54 23.36
C GLN A 467 12.45 -2.37 22.71
N PHE A 468 12.18 -3.04 21.58
CA PHE A 468 13.22 -3.74 20.81
C PHE A 468 14.33 -2.76 20.42
N PHE A 469 13.97 -1.61 19.86
CA PHE A 469 14.93 -0.60 19.40
C PHE A 469 15.74 0.00 20.54
N ALA A 470 15.09 0.27 21.68
CA ALA A 470 15.77 0.73 22.89
C ALA A 470 16.81 -0.28 23.39
N ARG A 471 16.49 -1.59 23.38
CA ARG A 471 17.46 -2.62 23.77
C ARG A 471 18.63 -2.69 22.80
N VAL A 472 18.37 -2.61 21.49
CA VAL A 472 19.45 -2.61 20.48
C VAL A 472 20.40 -1.44 20.70
N VAL A 473 19.90 -0.22 20.84
CA VAL A 473 20.77 0.97 20.99
C VAL A 473 21.51 0.97 22.33
N GLU A 474 20.87 0.58 23.42
CA GLU A 474 21.47 0.69 24.75
C GLU A 474 22.34 -0.52 25.13
N GLU A 475 22.02 -1.72 24.63
CA GLU A 475 22.72 -2.96 25.01
C GLU A 475 23.54 -3.59 23.88
N LEU A 476 23.31 -3.21 22.62
CA LEU A 476 24.09 -3.65 21.45
C LEU A 476 24.67 -2.46 20.66
N PRO A 477 25.41 -1.53 21.30
CA PRO A 477 25.84 -0.30 20.65
C PRO A 477 26.80 -0.58 19.50
N ALA A 478 26.70 0.24 18.45
CA ALA A 478 27.40 0.11 17.17
C ALA A 478 26.94 -1.03 16.25
N ALA A 479 25.94 -1.83 16.64
CA ALA A 479 25.25 -2.70 15.69
C ALA A 479 24.46 -1.85 14.67
N THR A 480 24.31 -2.36 13.45
CA THR A 480 23.37 -1.79 12.47
C THR A 480 21.98 -2.33 12.78
N LEU A 481 20.95 -1.48 12.78
CA LEU A 481 19.56 -1.90 12.93
C LEU A 481 18.84 -1.71 11.60
N ALA A 482 18.41 -2.81 10.99
CA ALA A 482 17.63 -2.83 9.76
C ALA A 482 16.23 -3.38 10.08
N GLU A 483 15.20 -2.54 10.03
CA GLU A 483 13.91 -2.88 10.63
C GLU A 483 12.69 -2.44 9.83
N PHE A 484 11.62 -3.24 9.89
CA PHE A 484 10.28 -2.81 9.48
C PHE A 484 9.52 -2.25 10.68
N SER A 485 9.01 -1.02 10.58
CA SER A 485 8.10 -0.47 11.58
C SER A 485 7.17 0.62 11.05
N THR A 486 6.21 1.06 11.87
CA THR A 486 5.43 2.27 11.58
C THR A 486 6.31 3.51 11.73
N LEU A 487 5.98 4.60 11.03
CA LEU A 487 6.74 5.86 11.11
C LEU A 487 6.61 6.64 12.44
N LYS A 488 6.08 6.01 13.50
CA LYS A 488 5.90 6.68 14.81
C LYS A 488 7.22 7.17 15.40
N ILE A 489 8.29 6.39 15.29
CA ILE A 489 9.62 6.80 15.79
C ILE A 489 10.15 8.02 15.06
N LEU A 490 9.74 8.28 13.81
CA LEU A 490 10.13 9.45 13.03
C LEU A 490 9.22 10.66 13.26
N GLN A 491 7.89 10.44 13.29
CA GLN A 491 6.89 11.52 13.16
C GLN A 491 5.97 11.71 14.37
N ALA A 492 5.73 10.69 15.21
CA ALA A 492 4.71 10.79 16.26
C ALA A 492 5.14 11.72 17.43
N PRO A 493 4.25 12.60 17.93
CA PRO A 493 4.56 13.47 19.07
C PRO A 493 4.85 12.69 20.37
N ASN A 494 4.15 11.58 20.59
CA ASN A 494 4.35 10.74 21.79
C ASN A 494 5.72 10.02 21.82
N PHE A 495 6.49 10.07 20.73
CA PHE A 495 7.82 9.47 20.59
C PHE A 495 8.94 10.52 20.71
N MET A 496 8.64 11.78 21.03
CA MET A 496 9.68 12.82 21.19
C MET A 496 10.72 12.46 22.25
N GLU A 497 10.31 11.95 23.42
CA GLU A 497 11.23 11.48 24.45
C GLU A 497 12.06 10.28 23.96
N PHE A 498 11.42 9.32 23.26
CA PHE A 498 12.11 8.16 22.69
C PHE A 498 13.22 8.54 21.73
N ARG A 499 13.04 9.56 20.87
CA ARG A 499 14.10 10.03 19.96
C ARG A 499 15.35 10.52 20.71
N THR A 500 15.23 10.97 21.96
CA THR A 500 16.40 11.33 22.78
C THR A 500 17.15 10.12 23.32
N LEU A 501 16.47 8.98 23.49
CA LEU A 501 17.05 7.67 23.82
C LEU A 501 17.66 6.98 22.59
N PHE A 502 17.16 7.29 21.41
CA PHE A 502 17.54 6.68 20.14
C PHE A 502 18.20 7.73 19.20
N PRO A 503 19.37 8.30 19.55
CA PRO A 503 20.12 9.18 18.65
C PRO A 503 20.90 8.30 17.68
N ALA A 504 20.24 7.68 16.70
CA ALA A 504 20.87 6.89 15.67
C ALA A 504 20.73 7.60 14.32
N GLU A 505 21.76 7.52 13.48
CA GLU A 505 21.68 8.00 12.09
C GLU A 505 20.76 7.10 11.28
N LEU A 506 19.77 7.68 10.62
CA LEU A 506 18.93 6.98 9.64
C LEU A 506 19.58 7.07 8.27
N CYS A 507 20.11 5.96 7.75
CA CYS A 507 20.83 5.92 6.48
C CYS A 507 19.87 5.87 5.30
N SER A 508 18.89 4.98 5.34
CA SER A 508 17.92 4.81 4.25
C SER A 508 16.55 4.36 4.74
N LEU A 509 15.54 4.66 3.91
CA LEU A 509 14.13 4.38 4.18
C LEU A 509 13.36 4.15 2.88
N PHE A 510 12.55 3.08 2.84
CA PHE A 510 11.45 2.97 1.86
C PHE A 510 10.11 2.69 2.53
N LEU A 511 9.02 3.10 1.88
CA LEU A 511 7.65 3.02 2.38
C LEU A 511 6.80 2.08 1.51
N VAL A 512 5.98 1.27 2.17
CA VAL A 512 5.00 0.39 1.54
C VAL A 512 3.65 0.46 2.27
N PRO A 513 2.53 0.13 1.59
CA PRO A 513 1.22 0.09 2.22
C PRO A 513 1.17 -1.02 3.27
N ALA A 514 0.69 -0.74 4.48
CA ALA A 514 0.64 -1.76 5.54
C ALA A 514 -0.23 -2.98 5.16
N ASN A 515 -1.27 -2.78 4.36
CA ASN A 515 -2.14 -3.85 3.87
C ASN A 515 -1.51 -4.74 2.78
N SER A 516 -0.25 -4.51 2.44
CA SER A 516 0.56 -5.49 1.68
C SER A 516 1.12 -6.60 2.58
N PHE A 517 1.13 -6.43 3.91
CA PHE A 517 1.53 -7.46 4.85
C PHE A 517 0.35 -8.37 5.21
N ASP A 518 0.63 -9.66 5.36
CA ASP A 518 -0.40 -10.66 5.67
C ASP A 518 -1.13 -10.32 6.97
N ASN A 519 -2.46 -10.45 6.94
CA ASN A 519 -3.36 -10.17 8.07
C ASN A 519 -3.40 -8.70 8.54
N VAL A 520 -2.87 -7.75 7.76
CA VAL A 520 -2.99 -6.31 8.02
C VAL A 520 -4.07 -5.71 7.13
N THR A 521 -5.11 -5.13 7.73
CA THR A 521 -6.21 -4.44 7.00
C THR A 521 -6.14 -2.92 7.12
N GLY A 522 -5.20 -2.41 7.92
CA GLY A 522 -5.05 -0.98 8.16
C GLY A 522 -4.44 -0.25 6.96
N LYS A 523 -4.81 1.03 6.80
CA LYS A 523 -4.29 1.92 5.77
C LYS A 523 -3.30 2.91 6.40
N PHE A 524 -2.04 2.49 6.54
CA PHE A 524 -0.94 3.31 7.05
C PHE A 524 0.36 2.87 6.37
N PRO A 525 1.47 3.63 6.46
CA PRO A 525 2.73 3.23 5.86
C PRO A 525 3.52 2.36 6.84
N ILE A 526 4.14 1.30 6.31
CA ILE A 526 5.23 0.58 6.97
C ILE A 526 6.52 1.03 6.28
N GLY A 527 7.52 1.38 7.08
CA GLY A 527 8.83 1.76 6.59
C GLY A 527 9.85 0.67 6.89
N PHE A 528 10.68 0.31 5.91
CA PHE A 528 11.93 -0.39 6.16
C PHE A 528 13.04 0.64 6.37
N GLN A 529 13.68 0.63 7.53
CA GLN A 529 14.61 1.66 7.99
C GLN A 529 15.95 1.03 8.35
N ILE A 530 17.05 1.61 7.85
CA ILE A 530 18.42 1.21 8.21
C ILE A 530 19.06 2.29 9.07
N TRP A 531 19.48 1.90 10.27
CA TRP A 531 20.03 2.78 11.29
C TRP A 531 21.46 2.40 11.66
N ARG A 532 22.35 3.39 11.75
CA ARG A 532 23.68 3.24 12.36
C ARG A 532 23.63 3.71 13.81
N THR A 533 23.68 2.77 14.75
CA THR A 533 23.56 3.08 16.19
C THR A 533 24.85 3.63 16.81
N GLU A 534 25.99 3.54 16.12
CA GLU A 534 27.26 4.14 16.56
C GLU A 534 27.22 5.68 16.43
N GLN A 535 26.53 6.18 15.40
CA GLN A 535 26.45 7.60 15.06
C GLN A 535 25.33 8.25 15.84
N LYS A 536 25.65 9.34 16.56
CA LYS A 536 24.69 10.06 17.38
C LYS A 536 24.14 11.27 16.66
N GLU A 537 23.00 11.09 16.00
CA GLU A 537 22.33 12.12 15.24
C GLU A 537 20.85 12.28 15.64
N ASP A 538 20.38 13.52 15.64
CA ASP A 538 18.96 13.84 15.77
C ASP A 538 18.29 13.77 14.39
N PHE A 539 17.32 12.87 14.21
CA PHE A 539 16.57 12.80 12.96
C PHE A 539 15.78 14.10 12.68
N LEU A 540 16.07 14.72 11.53
CA LEU A 540 15.35 15.91 11.04
C LEU A 540 14.46 15.57 9.85
N GLU A 541 15.01 15.03 8.77
CA GLU A 541 14.26 14.63 7.59
C GLU A 541 15.02 13.62 6.72
N ILE A 542 14.28 12.87 5.90
CA ILE A 542 14.83 11.97 4.88
C ILE A 542 13.85 11.86 3.70
N ASN A 543 14.36 11.71 2.48
CA ASN A 543 13.54 11.33 1.33
C ASN A 543 13.42 9.81 1.27
N ALA A 544 12.20 9.31 1.43
CA ALA A 544 11.90 7.89 1.34
C ALA A 544 11.39 7.53 -0.05
N ASP A 545 11.87 6.41 -0.61
CA ASP A 545 11.25 5.81 -1.78
C ASP A 545 9.90 5.18 -1.41
N VAL A 546 8.93 5.26 -2.29
CA VAL A 546 7.56 4.78 -2.06
C VAL A 546 7.24 3.73 -3.10
N TYR A 547 6.78 2.58 -2.62
CA TYR A 547 6.31 1.47 -3.45
C TYR A 547 4.82 1.21 -3.18
N ASP A 548 4.08 0.69 -4.16
CA ASP A 548 2.70 0.25 -3.97
C ASP A 548 2.61 -1.19 -3.42
N SER A 549 1.45 -1.85 -3.50
CA SER A 549 1.30 -3.23 -2.99
C SER A 549 1.93 -4.30 -3.87
N GLU A 550 2.16 -4.00 -5.15
CA GLU A 550 2.71 -4.94 -6.14
C GLU A 550 4.24 -4.83 -6.24
N GLY A 551 4.84 -3.86 -5.53
CA GLY A 551 6.28 -3.62 -5.53
C GLY A 551 6.74 -2.60 -6.56
N ASP A 552 5.81 -1.93 -7.24
CA ASP A 552 6.14 -0.91 -8.21
C ASP A 552 6.51 0.39 -7.52
N TYR A 553 7.56 1.04 -8.02
CA TYR A 553 8.00 2.34 -7.52
C TYR A 553 7.02 3.43 -7.97
N ILE A 554 6.46 4.18 -7.01
CA ILE A 554 5.47 5.22 -7.27
C ILE A 554 5.93 6.64 -6.92
N GLY A 555 7.15 6.80 -6.39
CA GLY A 555 7.78 8.10 -6.20
C GLY A 555 8.57 8.24 -4.89
N LYS A 556 8.83 9.47 -4.48
CA LYS A 556 9.48 9.81 -3.20
C LYS A 556 8.54 10.57 -2.29
N LYS A 557 8.73 10.39 -0.98
CA LYS A 557 8.09 11.19 0.05
C LYS A 557 9.12 11.72 1.03
N LEU A 558 9.08 13.03 1.30
CA LEU A 558 9.83 13.63 2.39
C LEU A 558 9.20 13.23 3.73
N ILE A 559 9.98 12.59 4.58
CA ILE A 559 9.62 12.28 5.96
C ILE A 559 10.40 13.21 6.86
N SER A 560 9.69 14.08 7.58
CA SER A 560 10.31 15.01 8.53
C SER A 560 9.90 14.70 9.97
N SER A 561 10.79 15.00 10.90
CA SER A 561 10.45 15.14 12.31
C SER A 561 9.71 16.46 12.55
N TYR A 562 8.90 16.45 13.61
CA TYR A 562 8.13 17.61 14.08
C TYR A 562 8.70 18.15 15.40
N LYS A 563 10.00 17.89 15.65
CA LYS A 563 10.70 18.37 16.86
C LYS A 563 10.65 19.90 16.89
N GLY A 564 10.17 20.45 18.00
CA GLY A 564 10.05 21.90 18.19
C GLY A 564 8.85 22.58 17.51
N CYS A 565 8.03 21.85 16.74
CA CYS A 565 6.83 22.41 16.13
C CYS A 565 5.67 22.54 17.14
N LYS A 566 4.84 23.58 16.98
CA LYS A 566 3.50 23.66 17.58
C LYS A 566 2.48 23.00 16.64
N TYR A 567 1.43 22.43 17.20
CA TYR A 567 0.42 21.71 16.41
C TYR A 567 -0.83 22.56 16.17
N ILE A 568 -1.65 22.18 15.19
CA ILE A 568 -2.89 22.89 14.85
C ILE A 568 -3.86 22.99 16.04
N ILE A 569 -3.79 22.06 16.99
CA ILE A 569 -4.62 22.11 18.20
C ILE A 569 -4.18 23.21 19.16
N ASP A 570 -2.89 23.57 19.18
CA ASP A 570 -2.38 24.67 19.99
C ASP A 570 -2.88 26.00 19.43
N TRP A 571 -2.92 26.13 18.10
CA TRP A 571 -3.54 27.26 17.41
C TRP A 571 -5.05 27.37 17.70
N LEU A 572 -5.81 26.28 17.54
CA LEU A 572 -7.26 26.31 17.75
C LEU A 572 -7.65 26.73 19.18
N ARG A 573 -6.83 26.38 20.19
CA ARG A 573 -7.08 26.72 21.60
C ARG A 573 -7.12 28.24 21.86
N GLU A 574 -6.43 29.03 21.05
CA GLU A 574 -6.44 30.50 21.16
C GLU A 574 -7.83 31.09 20.87
N TYR A 575 -8.68 30.35 20.14
CA TYR A 575 -10.02 30.75 19.73
C TYR A 575 -11.14 30.05 20.51
N TYR A 576 -10.83 29.40 21.64
CA TYR A 576 -11.86 28.75 22.45
C TYR A 576 -12.81 29.77 23.09
N ASP A 577 -14.09 29.66 22.75
CA ASP A 577 -15.13 30.48 23.36
C ASP A 577 -15.94 29.68 24.39
N LYS A 578 -15.76 30.02 25.66
CA LYS A 578 -16.51 29.42 26.79
C LYS A 578 -17.74 30.24 27.20
N LYS A 579 -17.92 31.45 26.65
CA LYS A 579 -18.92 32.41 27.13
C LYS A 579 -20.00 32.74 26.08
N GLY A 580 -19.68 32.68 24.79
CA GLY A 580 -20.64 32.97 23.74
C GLY A 580 -21.76 31.95 23.62
N SER A 581 -22.86 32.38 23.01
CA SER A 581 -23.98 31.51 22.68
C SER A 581 -23.52 30.37 21.78
N GLN A 582 -23.64 29.15 22.29
CA GLN A 582 -23.23 27.95 21.59
C GLN A 582 -24.19 27.63 20.45
N ILE A 583 -23.64 27.43 19.25
CA ILE A 583 -24.38 27.01 18.07
C ILE A 583 -24.05 25.57 17.64
N ALA A 584 -22.93 25.00 18.10
CA ALA A 584 -22.57 23.59 17.94
C ALA A 584 -21.37 23.20 18.84
N TYR A 585 -20.94 21.95 18.73
CA TYR A 585 -19.64 21.47 19.17
C TYR A 585 -18.79 21.03 17.97
N LEU A 586 -17.52 21.39 17.97
CA LEU A 586 -16.49 20.74 17.17
C LEU A 586 -15.88 19.62 18.01
N ARG A 587 -15.95 18.38 17.51
CA ARG A 587 -15.17 17.27 18.05
C ARG A 587 -13.81 17.25 17.37
N MET A 588 -12.75 17.14 18.16
CA MET A 588 -11.36 17.14 17.73
C MET A 588 -10.56 16.07 18.47
N THR A 589 -9.53 15.55 17.81
CA THR A 589 -8.62 14.52 18.34
C THR A 589 -7.19 14.84 17.93
N SER A 590 -6.30 13.84 17.91
CA SER A 590 -4.91 13.96 17.46
C SER A 590 -4.78 14.71 16.13
N THR A 591 -3.61 15.27 15.91
CA THR A 591 -3.31 16.28 14.89
C THR A 591 -2.85 15.66 13.57
N ASP A 592 -3.08 14.37 13.35
CA ASP A 592 -2.66 13.64 12.15
C ASP A 592 -3.83 13.17 11.28
N PHE A 593 -3.51 12.65 10.09
CA PHE A 593 -4.49 12.04 9.18
C PHE A 593 -5.08 10.73 9.73
N GLN A 594 -4.33 9.93 10.50
CA GLN A 594 -4.83 8.71 11.13
C GLN A 594 -6.12 8.97 11.93
N ASN A 595 -6.18 10.11 12.62
CA ASN A 595 -7.30 10.50 13.47
C ASN A 595 -8.28 11.46 12.79
N GLN A 596 -8.19 11.67 11.47
CA GLN A 596 -9.03 12.62 10.72
C GLN A 596 -10.53 12.30 10.83
N SER A 597 -10.91 11.02 10.76
CA SER A 597 -12.31 10.57 10.84
C SER A 597 -13.03 10.90 12.15
N SER A 598 -12.26 11.28 13.18
CA SER A 598 -12.76 11.70 14.49
C SER A 598 -13.09 13.19 14.58
N VAL A 599 -12.78 13.98 13.54
CA VAL A 599 -13.07 15.41 13.45
C VAL A 599 -14.43 15.63 12.81
N PHE A 600 -15.41 16.11 13.57
CA PHE A 600 -16.75 16.39 13.06
C PHE A 600 -17.50 17.43 13.90
N LEU A 601 -18.49 18.07 13.31
CA LEU A 601 -19.42 18.97 14.02
C LEU A 601 -20.65 18.20 14.49
N THR A 602 -21.16 18.51 15.68
CA THR A 602 -22.36 17.89 16.25
C THR A 602 -23.07 18.80 17.25
N LEU A 603 -24.37 18.61 17.45
CA LEU A 603 -25.13 19.17 18.58
C LEU A 603 -25.16 18.22 19.78
N HIS A 604 -24.78 16.96 19.58
CA HIS A 604 -24.91 15.89 20.56
C HIS A 604 -23.59 15.13 20.72
N PRO A 605 -22.57 15.71 21.39
CA PRO A 605 -21.36 14.98 21.73
C PRO A 605 -21.66 13.81 22.68
N SER A 606 -20.84 12.75 22.62
CA SER A 606 -20.99 11.65 23.56
C SER A 606 -20.47 12.04 24.97
N PRO A 607 -20.95 11.39 26.05
CA PRO A 607 -20.41 11.62 27.40
C PRO A 607 -18.90 11.39 27.49
N ASN A 608 -18.36 10.47 26.69
CA ASN A 608 -16.93 10.19 26.65
C ASN A 608 -16.13 11.33 26.02
N ASP A 609 -16.72 12.07 25.08
CA ASP A 609 -16.07 13.24 24.46
C ASP A 609 -15.85 14.35 25.49
N PHE A 610 -16.79 14.55 26.42
CA PHE A 610 -16.61 15.45 27.57
C PHE A 610 -15.53 14.95 28.53
N LYS A 611 -15.59 13.66 28.91
CA LYS A 611 -14.63 13.05 29.86
C LYS A 611 -13.18 13.15 29.36
N GLN A 612 -12.98 12.97 28.06
CA GLN A 612 -11.65 13.00 27.43
C GLN A 612 -11.29 14.37 26.86
N VAL A 613 -12.12 15.39 27.07
CA VAL A 613 -11.90 16.77 26.60
C VAL A 613 -11.61 16.83 25.09
N ARG A 614 -12.42 16.11 24.29
CA ARG A 614 -12.29 15.99 22.83
C ARG A 614 -13.19 16.95 22.06
N ILE A 615 -13.71 18.00 22.70
CA ILE A 615 -14.65 18.94 22.09
C ILE A 615 -14.34 20.40 22.46
N THR A 616 -14.71 21.31 21.57
CA THR A 616 -14.80 22.75 21.84
C THR A 616 -16.14 23.30 21.37
N ASN A 617 -16.58 24.38 22.00
CA ASN A 617 -17.81 25.05 21.62
C ASN A 617 -17.60 25.84 20.33
N VAL A 618 -18.60 25.81 19.46
CA VAL A 618 -18.70 26.71 18.29
C VAL A 618 -19.69 27.82 18.63
N SER A 619 -19.32 29.06 18.39
CA SER A 619 -20.11 30.27 18.62
C SER A 619 -19.90 31.28 17.49
N THR A 620 -20.60 32.42 17.56
CA THR A 620 -20.34 33.57 16.67
C THR A 620 -18.90 34.04 16.65
N LYS A 621 -18.17 33.87 17.76
CA LYS A 621 -16.82 34.42 17.92
C LYS A 621 -15.74 33.57 17.28
N ASN A 622 -15.98 32.28 17.11
CA ASN A 622 -14.97 31.34 16.66
C ASN A 622 -15.39 30.46 15.47
N ILE A 623 -16.54 30.74 14.85
CA ILE A 623 -17.02 29.98 13.70
C ILE A 623 -16.02 29.96 12.53
N ILE A 624 -15.30 31.07 12.31
CA ILE A 624 -14.28 31.17 11.26
C ILE A 624 -13.06 30.29 11.55
N PRO A 625 -12.33 30.43 12.68
CA PRO A 625 -11.20 29.55 12.98
C PRO A 625 -11.61 28.07 13.11
N VAL A 626 -12.83 27.78 13.60
CA VAL A 626 -13.38 26.41 13.59
C VAL A 626 -13.58 25.89 12.17
N SER A 627 -14.06 26.73 11.25
CA SER A 627 -14.26 26.35 9.85
C SER A 627 -12.94 26.15 9.12
N VAL A 628 -11.93 27.00 9.37
CA VAL A 628 -10.58 26.81 8.87
C VAL A 628 -9.99 25.49 9.39
N TYR A 629 -10.06 25.24 10.70
CA TYR A 629 -9.62 23.97 11.29
C TYR A 629 -10.30 22.77 10.59
N PHE A 630 -11.62 22.83 10.46
CA PHE A 630 -12.39 21.74 9.89
C PHE A 630 -12.05 21.52 8.41
N ALA A 631 -11.99 22.57 7.60
CA ALA A 631 -11.71 22.49 6.17
C ALA A 631 -10.27 22.03 5.90
N VAL A 632 -9.28 22.58 6.59
CA VAL A 632 -7.87 22.13 6.52
C VAL A 632 -7.77 20.65 6.86
N ARG A 633 -8.48 20.20 7.90
CA ARG A 633 -8.51 18.79 8.29
C ARG A 633 -9.25 17.88 7.32
N TRP A 634 -10.00 18.37 6.34
CA TRP A 634 -10.86 17.54 5.47
C TRP A 634 -10.72 17.77 3.97
N CYS A 635 -10.07 18.85 3.51
CA CYS A 635 -9.90 19.15 2.09
C CYS A 635 -8.91 18.20 1.40
N ILE A 636 -7.94 17.68 2.14
CA ILE A 636 -6.98 16.67 1.67
C ILE A 636 -7.47 15.28 2.10
N GLU A 637 -7.46 14.34 1.16
CA GLU A 637 -7.87 12.96 1.40
C GLU A 637 -6.84 12.22 2.27
N ALA A 638 -7.30 11.53 3.32
CA ALA A 638 -6.47 10.57 4.04
C ALA A 638 -6.14 9.39 3.13
N THR A 639 -4.84 9.19 2.91
CA THR A 639 -4.27 8.04 2.22
C THR A 639 -3.48 7.21 3.22
N TRP A 640 -3.09 6.00 2.82
CA TRP A 640 -2.15 5.22 3.63
C TRP A 640 -0.81 5.95 3.79
N LEU A 641 -0.41 6.76 2.80
CA LEU A 641 0.89 7.40 2.77
C LEU A 641 0.96 8.62 3.69
N ASN A 642 -0.11 9.42 3.81
CA ASN A 642 -0.15 10.61 4.67
C ASN A 642 -0.67 10.36 6.09
N ASP A 643 -1.01 9.13 6.46
CA ASP A 643 -1.56 8.73 7.77
C ASP A 643 -0.82 9.34 8.99
N ARG A 644 0.49 9.55 8.88
CA ARG A 644 1.36 10.07 9.95
C ARG A 644 1.73 11.55 9.84
N ASP A 645 1.32 12.23 8.77
CA ASP A 645 1.60 13.65 8.58
C ASP A 645 0.83 14.47 9.62
N GLN A 646 1.50 15.46 10.21
CA GLN A 646 0.98 16.25 11.32
C GLN A 646 0.51 17.62 10.83
N PHE A 647 -0.70 18.00 11.22
CA PHE A 647 -1.23 19.34 11.06
C PHE A 647 -0.63 20.29 12.11
N LEU A 648 -0.02 21.37 11.64
CA LEU A 648 0.80 22.29 12.42
C LEU A 648 0.09 23.61 12.73
N TYR A 649 0.69 24.36 13.64
CA TYR A 649 0.33 25.74 13.91
C TYR A 649 0.66 26.60 12.67
N PRO A 650 -0.31 27.33 12.09
CA PRO A 650 -0.11 28.06 10.85
C PRO A 650 0.69 29.35 11.03
N ASN A 651 1.23 29.89 9.94
CA ASN A 651 1.67 31.28 9.89
C ASN A 651 0.45 32.23 9.83
N ASP A 652 0.68 33.54 9.96
CA ASP A 652 -0.39 34.53 10.06
C ASP A 652 -1.08 34.89 8.73
N GLY A 653 -0.63 34.34 7.59
CA GLY A 653 -1.17 34.69 6.27
C GLY A 653 -2.67 34.47 6.12
N TRP A 654 -3.21 33.39 6.72
CA TRP A 654 -4.65 33.07 6.67
C TRP A 654 -5.53 34.13 7.34
N LYS A 655 -5.00 34.91 8.30
CA LYS A 655 -5.78 35.92 9.06
C LYS A 655 -6.30 37.03 8.15
N THR A 656 -5.60 37.30 7.04
CA THR A 656 -5.95 38.36 6.08
C THR A 656 -6.56 37.84 4.78
N ASP A 657 -6.58 36.51 4.57
CA ASP A 657 -7.19 35.90 3.40
C ASP A 657 -8.69 35.61 3.65
N ALA A 658 -9.50 36.65 3.44
CA ALA A 658 -10.96 36.60 3.56
C ALA A 658 -11.62 35.56 2.64
N GLU A 659 -11.05 35.36 1.45
CA GLU A 659 -11.54 34.38 0.48
C GLU A 659 -11.32 32.96 1.01
N PHE A 660 -10.11 32.64 1.48
CA PHE A 660 -9.80 31.35 2.11
C PHE A 660 -10.68 31.07 3.32
N GLN A 661 -10.87 32.07 4.20
CA GLN A 661 -11.73 31.92 5.38
C GLN A 661 -13.19 31.61 4.99
N THR A 662 -13.70 32.30 3.98
CA THR A 662 -15.05 32.10 3.45
C THR A 662 -15.20 30.75 2.75
N ASP A 663 -14.23 30.36 1.93
CA ASP A 663 -14.16 29.07 1.26
C ASP A 663 -14.17 27.93 2.30
N CYS A 664 -13.41 28.07 3.39
CA CYS A 664 -13.42 27.11 4.50
C CYS A 664 -14.78 27.02 5.21
N LEU A 665 -15.48 28.15 5.39
CA LEU A 665 -16.84 28.18 5.98
C LEU A 665 -17.84 27.45 5.07
N VAL A 666 -17.86 27.76 3.77
CA VAL A 666 -18.76 27.10 2.82
C VAL A 666 -18.46 25.60 2.72
N TYR A 667 -17.18 25.23 2.69
CA TYR A 667 -16.78 23.82 2.73
C TYR A 667 -17.33 23.12 3.98
N THR A 668 -17.18 23.74 5.16
CA THR A 668 -17.67 23.21 6.43
C THR A 668 -19.19 23.05 6.48
N LEU A 669 -19.95 23.95 5.85
CA LEU A 669 -21.42 23.90 5.81
C LEU A 669 -21.96 22.66 5.10
N PHE A 670 -21.34 22.26 3.99
CA PHE A 670 -21.83 21.16 3.14
C PHE A 670 -20.95 19.90 3.18
N HIS A 671 -19.87 19.88 3.97
CA HIS A 671 -19.06 18.68 4.12
C HIS A 671 -19.81 17.58 4.88
N GLY A 672 -19.59 16.31 4.51
CA GLY A 672 -20.32 15.18 5.07
C GLY A 672 -20.04 14.87 6.54
N GLN A 673 -19.02 15.50 7.13
CA GLN A 673 -18.65 15.39 8.55
C GLN A 673 -19.19 16.56 9.37
N ASN A 674 -19.97 17.44 8.77
CA ASN A 674 -20.93 18.23 9.51
C ASN A 674 -22.13 17.35 9.86
N ARG A 675 -22.14 16.81 11.08
CA ARG A 675 -23.15 15.86 11.58
C ARG A 675 -24.19 16.54 12.47
N ILE A 676 -24.34 17.85 12.34
CA ILE A 676 -25.38 18.62 13.02
C ILE A 676 -26.72 18.13 12.52
N SER A 677 -27.63 17.83 13.44
CA SER A 677 -28.97 17.35 13.14
C SER A 677 -29.96 18.12 14.02
N ALA A 678 -31.03 18.63 13.42
CA ALA A 678 -32.14 19.26 14.12
C ALA A 678 -33.10 18.23 14.74
N ARG A 679 -32.90 16.94 14.45
CA ARG A 679 -33.65 15.84 15.05
C ARG A 679 -33.08 15.60 16.45
N GLN A 680 -33.97 15.59 17.45
CA GLN A 680 -33.60 15.07 18.76
C GLN A 680 -33.17 13.60 18.60
N GLY A 681 -32.09 13.21 19.29
CA GLY A 681 -31.44 11.91 19.15
C GLY A 681 -32.43 10.75 18.97
N GLY A 682 -32.24 9.98 17.90
CA GLY A 682 -32.91 8.70 17.76
C GLY A 682 -32.63 7.86 19.01
N GLU A 683 -33.70 7.39 19.64
CA GLU A 683 -33.72 6.58 20.86
C GLU A 683 -32.76 7.03 21.96
N VAL A 684 -33.36 7.53 23.03
CA VAL A 684 -32.75 7.61 24.36
C VAL A 684 -32.12 6.25 24.70
N SER A 685 -30.82 6.08 24.45
CA SER A 685 -30.03 5.20 25.29
C SER A 685 -30.05 5.85 26.68
N ASN A 686 -30.76 5.22 27.61
CA ASN A 686 -30.89 5.55 29.04
C ASN A 686 -29.73 6.38 29.63
N PHE A 687 -29.72 7.70 29.48
CA PHE A 687 -28.76 8.55 30.16
C PHE A 687 -29.41 9.87 30.54
N ALA A 688 -30.11 9.80 31.67
CA ALA A 688 -30.59 10.96 32.41
C ALA A 688 -29.43 11.92 32.73
N THR A 689 -29.57 13.16 32.28
CA THR A 689 -29.07 14.31 33.02
C THR A 689 -29.69 14.34 34.41
N ARG A 690 -28.98 14.98 35.35
CA ARG A 690 -29.28 15.03 36.79
C ARG A 690 -30.77 14.99 37.15
N LYS A 691 -31.07 14.19 38.16
CA LYS A 691 -32.39 13.83 38.71
C LYS A 691 -33.27 14.99 39.24
N SER A 692 -32.90 16.26 39.03
CA SER A 692 -33.61 17.42 39.60
C SER A 692 -34.59 18.11 38.66
N ASP A 693 -34.50 17.87 37.35
CA ASP A 693 -35.28 18.67 36.37
C ASP A 693 -36.35 17.83 35.63
N VAL A 694 -36.75 16.68 36.22
CA VAL A 694 -37.82 15.83 35.69
C VAL A 694 -39.17 16.40 36.11
N GLY A 695 -39.54 17.52 35.51
CA GLY A 695 -40.84 18.15 35.64
C GLY A 695 -41.17 18.88 34.36
N ASN A 696 -41.91 18.21 33.47
CA ASN A 696 -42.39 18.61 32.13
C ASN A 696 -41.54 18.14 30.95
N VAL A 697 -41.74 16.88 30.55
CA VAL A 697 -41.41 16.42 29.18
C VAL A 697 -42.70 16.52 28.35
N ALA A 698 -43.05 17.75 27.97
CA ALA A 698 -43.95 17.98 26.84
C ALA A 698 -43.09 18.04 25.56
N SER A 699 -43.44 17.22 24.57
CA SER A 699 -43.06 17.29 23.14
C SER A 699 -42.06 18.39 22.75
N LEU A 700 -40.76 18.07 22.73
CA LEU A 700 -39.70 18.93 22.16
C LEU A 700 -39.34 18.42 20.75
N GLU A 701 -40.27 18.55 19.82
CA GLU A 701 -39.97 18.42 18.39
C GLU A 701 -39.43 19.75 17.84
N ASN A 702 -38.38 19.69 17.01
CA ASN A 702 -37.64 20.80 16.38
C ASN A 702 -36.73 21.64 17.29
N ILE A 703 -35.48 21.20 17.48
CA ILE A 703 -34.40 22.09 17.94
C ILE A 703 -34.07 23.08 16.80
N ALA A 704 -33.91 24.37 17.12
CA ALA A 704 -33.51 25.37 16.13
C ALA A 704 -32.13 25.04 15.55
N SER A 705 -32.06 24.70 14.26
CA SER A 705 -30.79 24.53 13.55
C SER A 705 -30.22 25.91 13.21
N HIS A 706 -29.12 26.27 13.85
CA HIS A 706 -28.38 27.48 13.50
C HIS A 706 -27.61 27.38 12.17
N TRP A 707 -27.64 26.22 11.51
CA TRP A 707 -26.73 25.87 10.41
C TRP A 707 -27.40 25.81 9.03
N ILE A 708 -28.58 26.42 8.89
CA ILE A 708 -29.25 26.57 7.59
C ILE A 708 -28.73 27.85 6.92
N PRO A 709 -28.01 27.75 5.78
CA PRO A 709 -27.36 28.92 5.17
C PRO A 709 -28.30 29.72 4.26
N PHE A 710 -29.56 29.32 4.13
CA PHE A 710 -30.57 29.91 3.25
C PHE A 710 -31.76 30.47 4.04
N THR A 711 -32.50 31.38 3.42
CA THR A 711 -33.81 31.87 3.86
C THR A 711 -34.92 31.00 3.31
N GLU A 712 -36.10 31.12 3.91
CA GLU A 712 -37.32 30.45 3.50
C GLU A 712 -37.64 30.72 2.02
N ASP A 713 -37.55 31.97 1.57
CA ASP A 713 -37.83 32.36 0.18
C ASP A 713 -36.85 31.76 -0.82
N GLU A 714 -35.57 31.67 -0.46
CA GLU A 714 -34.54 31.11 -1.35
C GLU A 714 -34.77 29.63 -1.66
N VAL A 715 -35.37 28.89 -0.73
CA VAL A 715 -35.57 27.44 -0.85
C VAL A 715 -37.04 27.02 -0.96
N GLY A 716 -37.98 27.98 -0.95
CA GLY A 716 -39.41 27.70 -0.98
C GLY A 716 -39.88 26.92 0.24
N ALA A 717 -39.42 27.27 1.44
CA ALA A 717 -39.75 26.55 2.66
C ALA A 717 -41.26 26.58 2.94
N GLN A 718 -41.84 25.42 3.29
CA GLN A 718 -43.27 25.28 3.58
C GLN A 718 -43.69 25.85 4.95
N GLU A 719 -42.73 26.07 5.84
CA GLU A 719 -42.92 26.61 7.19
C GLU A 719 -41.70 27.45 7.59
N LYS A 720 -41.87 28.30 8.60
CA LYS A 720 -40.83 29.23 9.07
C LYS A 720 -39.65 28.50 9.75
N PHE A 721 -38.43 28.95 9.49
CA PHE A 721 -37.25 28.48 10.20
C PHE A 721 -37.20 29.02 11.64
N ALA A 722 -36.78 28.17 12.57
CA ALA A 722 -36.63 28.51 13.97
C ALA A 722 -35.37 29.35 14.25
N SER A 723 -34.43 29.40 13.30
CA SER A 723 -33.22 30.22 13.39
C SER A 723 -32.77 30.69 12.01
N HIS A 724 -32.44 31.98 11.92
CA HIS A 724 -31.84 32.61 10.73
C HIS A 724 -30.33 32.81 10.85
N PHE A 725 -29.72 32.31 11.94
CA PHE A 725 -28.33 32.56 12.33
C PHE A 725 -27.33 32.51 11.17
N MET A 726 -27.17 31.36 10.51
CA MET A 726 -26.15 31.23 9.46
C MET A 726 -26.47 32.10 8.24
N SER A 727 -27.74 32.15 7.83
CA SER A 727 -28.14 33.00 6.71
C SER A 727 -27.94 34.51 6.97
N ASP A 728 -28.09 34.94 8.22
CA ASP A 728 -27.84 36.32 8.64
C ASP A 728 -26.34 36.59 8.83
N PHE A 729 -25.58 35.60 9.31
CA PHE A 729 -24.13 35.66 9.39
C PHE A 729 -23.49 35.82 8.00
N LEU A 730 -23.89 35.00 7.03
CA LEU A 730 -23.39 35.06 5.65
C LEU A 730 -23.72 36.39 4.96
N ARG A 731 -24.84 37.03 5.34
CA ARG A 731 -25.22 38.36 4.84
C ARG A 731 -24.61 39.52 5.65
N GLY A 732 -23.72 39.24 6.58
CA GLY A 732 -23.06 40.25 7.41
C GLY A 732 -23.96 40.93 8.46
N LYS A 733 -25.20 40.45 8.66
CA LYS A 733 -26.13 41.03 9.64
C LYS A 733 -25.74 40.71 11.09
N ILE A 734 -25.00 39.63 11.30
CA ILE A 734 -24.43 39.26 12.60
C ILE A 734 -22.98 39.70 12.63
N ARG A 735 -22.66 40.67 13.49
CA ARG A 735 -21.27 41.13 13.70
C ARG A 735 -20.55 40.22 14.69
N VAL A 736 -19.33 39.83 14.36
CA VAL A 736 -18.41 39.19 15.30
C VAL A 736 -17.97 40.24 16.32
N ALA A 737 -18.24 40.03 17.61
CA ALA A 737 -17.81 40.96 18.65
C ALA A 737 -16.28 40.90 18.81
N GLY A 738 -15.62 41.90 18.22
CA GLY A 738 -14.16 42.05 18.11
C GLY A 738 -13.72 43.19 17.17
N ALA A 739 -14.62 43.69 16.33
CA ALA A 739 -14.39 44.87 15.48
C ALA A 739 -14.39 46.17 16.32
N SER A 740 -13.24 46.52 16.91
CA SER A 740 -13.00 47.88 17.42
C SER A 740 -12.38 48.72 16.31
N ALA A 741 -13.04 49.83 15.98
CA ALA A 741 -12.68 50.72 14.89
C ALA A 741 -11.49 51.62 15.25
N THR A 742 -10.52 51.73 14.34
CA THR A 742 -9.71 52.94 14.20
C THR A 742 -9.61 53.34 12.72
N ASN A 743 -9.85 54.64 12.50
CA ASN A 743 -9.89 55.30 11.20
C ASN A 743 -8.58 55.12 10.43
N THR A 744 -8.61 54.37 9.33
CA THR A 744 -7.95 54.75 8.07
C THR A 744 -8.80 54.19 6.92
N GLN A 745 -9.02 55.03 5.91
CA GLN A 745 -9.78 54.68 4.71
C GLN A 745 -9.04 53.58 3.93
N THR A 746 -9.46 52.35 4.12
CA THR A 746 -9.37 51.26 3.14
C THR A 746 -10.65 50.45 3.28
N ASP A 747 -11.48 50.48 2.25
CA ASP A 747 -12.80 49.88 2.21
C ASP A 747 -12.75 48.35 2.34
N GLY A 748 -13.52 47.83 3.29
CA GLY A 748 -14.28 46.59 3.13
C GLY A 748 -13.54 45.28 3.29
N ASP A 749 -13.32 44.83 4.53
CA ASP A 749 -13.24 43.39 4.78
C ASP A 749 -13.78 43.01 6.17
N LEU A 750 -14.72 42.05 6.22
CA LEU A 750 -15.32 41.51 7.45
C LEU A 750 -14.33 40.62 8.23
N PHE A 751 -13.16 40.34 7.63
CA PHE A 751 -12.27 39.24 7.99
C PHE A 751 -10.84 39.67 8.38
N ALA A 752 -10.52 40.97 8.41
CA ALA A 752 -9.19 41.44 8.80
C ALA A 752 -9.01 41.48 10.34
N VAL A 753 -7.94 40.87 10.85
CA VAL A 753 -7.53 40.91 12.28
C VAL A 753 -6.11 41.45 12.39
N ASN A 754 -5.86 42.43 13.27
CA ASN A 754 -4.54 42.76 13.83
C ASN A 754 -4.68 43.28 15.28
N ASP A 755 -3.85 42.77 16.19
CA ASP A 755 -3.80 43.08 17.62
C ASP A 755 -2.82 44.23 17.95
N ASP A 756 -3.19 45.16 18.85
CA ASP A 756 -2.42 45.47 20.08
C ASP A 756 -3.09 46.53 21.01
N VAL A 757 -2.62 46.52 22.26
CA VAL A 757 -3.15 46.92 23.58
C VAL A 757 -3.37 48.45 23.88
N VAL A 758 -4.33 48.74 24.79
CA VAL A 758 -4.44 49.83 25.84
C VAL A 758 -5.43 51.02 25.66
N GLU A 759 -6.35 51.10 26.64
CA GLU A 759 -7.12 52.21 27.29
C GLU A 759 -7.94 53.31 26.57
N THR A 760 -9.22 53.40 27.01
CA THR A 760 -10.14 54.57 27.24
C THR A 760 -10.27 55.64 26.14
N CYS A 761 -11.44 56.11 25.70
CA CYS A 761 -12.47 56.85 26.45
C CYS A 761 -13.69 57.22 25.54
N HIS A 762 -14.70 57.84 26.17
CA HIS A 762 -16.09 58.12 25.75
C HIS A 762 -16.39 58.77 24.39
N GLY A 763 -17.50 58.31 23.77
CA GLY A 763 -18.57 59.17 23.23
C GLY A 763 -18.62 59.47 21.72
N ALA A 764 -19.43 58.73 20.95
CA ALA A 764 -20.13 59.22 19.74
C ALA A 764 -21.21 58.22 19.25
N SER A 765 -22.34 58.73 18.77
CA SER A 765 -23.49 57.93 18.28
C SER A 765 -23.21 57.21 16.94
N PRO A 766 -23.79 56.02 16.67
CA PRO A 766 -23.45 55.25 15.48
C PRO A 766 -24.24 55.69 14.25
N ARG A 767 -23.53 56.02 13.14
CA ARG A 767 -24.10 56.07 11.80
C ARG A 767 -24.41 54.64 11.33
N GLN A 768 -25.63 54.43 10.84
CA GLN A 768 -26.08 53.19 10.21
C GLN A 768 -25.33 52.98 8.88
N GLN A 769 -24.25 52.20 8.90
CA GLN A 769 -23.70 51.56 7.69
C GLN A 769 -24.45 50.23 7.50
N GLU A 770 -25.03 50.03 6.32
CA GLU A 770 -25.62 48.74 5.96
C GLU A 770 -24.55 47.63 6.04
N PRO A 771 -24.89 46.44 6.58
CA PRO A 771 -23.94 45.34 6.69
C PRO A 771 -23.47 44.86 5.30
N LEU A 772 -22.15 44.83 5.07
CA LEU A 772 -21.58 44.21 3.87
C LEU A 772 -21.68 42.68 3.95
N ALA A 773 -22.32 42.08 2.96
CA ALA A 773 -22.41 40.62 2.81
C ALA A 773 -21.03 40.00 2.52
N ILE A 774 -20.83 38.76 2.97
CA ILE A 774 -19.62 37.98 2.69
C ILE A 774 -19.52 37.75 1.17
N LYS A 775 -18.34 37.98 0.59
CA LYS A 775 -18.08 37.69 -0.83
C LYS A 775 -17.61 36.25 -0.98
N PHE A 776 -18.33 35.48 -1.79
CA PHE A 776 -17.96 34.10 -2.12
C PHE A 776 -17.06 34.07 -3.35
N SER A 777 -16.10 33.14 -3.35
CA SER A 777 -15.40 32.77 -4.57
C SER A 777 -16.33 32.08 -5.58
N PRO A 778 -15.92 31.93 -6.85
CA PRO A 778 -16.69 31.16 -7.82
C PRO A 778 -17.00 29.73 -7.37
N GLU A 779 -16.02 29.03 -6.77
CA GLU A 779 -16.16 27.67 -6.27
C GLU A 779 -17.10 27.59 -5.08
N ALA A 780 -16.97 28.51 -4.12
CA ALA A 780 -17.88 28.60 -2.98
C ALA A 780 -19.31 28.96 -3.40
N THR A 781 -19.47 29.83 -4.41
CA THR A 781 -20.76 30.17 -5.00
C THR A 781 -21.40 28.92 -5.62
N ALA A 782 -20.64 28.13 -6.39
CA ALA A 782 -21.14 26.89 -6.98
C ALA A 782 -21.60 25.87 -5.91
N VAL A 783 -20.88 25.75 -4.79
CA VAL A 783 -21.29 24.91 -3.65
C VAL A 783 -22.58 25.43 -3.01
N MET A 784 -22.67 26.74 -2.76
CA MET A 784 -23.87 27.37 -2.20
C MET A 784 -25.09 27.16 -3.10
N ASP A 785 -24.95 27.30 -4.41
CA ASP A 785 -26.03 27.11 -5.36
C ASP A 785 -26.45 25.64 -5.48
N ALA A 786 -25.50 24.71 -5.55
CA ALA A 786 -25.80 23.28 -5.53
C ALA A 786 -26.49 22.86 -4.21
N GLY A 787 -26.05 23.42 -3.09
CA GLY A 787 -26.69 23.23 -1.79
C GLY A 787 -28.11 23.79 -1.76
N ARG A 788 -28.35 24.95 -2.37
CA ARG A 788 -29.66 25.59 -2.42
C ARG A 788 -30.67 24.73 -3.19
N GLU A 789 -30.27 24.17 -4.33
CA GLU A 789 -31.11 23.26 -5.11
C GLU A 789 -31.47 21.99 -4.33
N LEU A 790 -30.54 21.48 -3.52
CA LEU A 790 -30.82 20.34 -2.64
C LEU A 790 -31.85 20.70 -1.55
N TRP A 791 -31.77 21.89 -0.96
CA TRP A 791 -32.78 22.37 0.00
C TRP A 791 -34.13 22.62 -0.66
N ARG A 792 -34.17 23.22 -1.86
CA ARG A 792 -35.40 23.39 -2.65
C ARG A 792 -36.09 22.05 -2.87
N TYR A 793 -35.31 21.03 -3.25
CA TYR A 793 -35.86 19.69 -3.45
C TYR A 793 -36.41 19.09 -2.14
N TYR A 794 -35.70 19.24 -1.02
CA TYR A 794 -36.21 18.81 0.29
C TYR A 794 -37.50 19.53 0.67
N HIS A 795 -37.55 20.86 0.52
CA HIS A 795 -38.71 21.67 0.87
C HIS A 795 -39.89 21.52 -0.08
N ALA A 796 -39.73 20.87 -1.23
CA ALA A 796 -40.85 20.42 -2.06
C ALA A 796 -41.55 19.17 -1.50
N GLN A 797 -40.92 18.44 -0.57
CA GLN A 797 -41.47 17.19 -0.02
C GLN A 797 -42.47 17.46 1.13
N PRO A 798 -43.52 16.64 1.31
CA PRO A 798 -44.49 16.83 2.40
C PRO A 798 -43.87 16.86 3.80
N ILE A 799 -42.82 16.07 4.02
CA ILE A 799 -42.12 15.98 5.33
C ILE A 799 -41.51 17.32 5.78
N ALA A 800 -41.24 18.24 4.84
CA ALA A 800 -40.61 19.51 5.15
C ALA A 800 -41.53 20.46 5.92
N ARG A 801 -42.86 20.28 5.87
CA ARG A 801 -43.80 21.02 6.73
C ARG A 801 -43.63 20.64 8.21
N GLU A 802 -43.44 19.35 8.48
CA GLU A 802 -43.22 18.87 9.85
C GLU A 802 -41.79 19.13 10.33
N ARG A 803 -40.83 19.17 9.39
CA ARG A 803 -39.40 19.30 9.65
C ARG A 803 -38.76 20.44 8.86
N PRO A 804 -39.19 21.70 9.05
CA PRO A 804 -38.68 22.83 8.28
C PRO A 804 -37.21 23.16 8.62
N ASN A 805 -36.72 22.74 9.78
CA ASN A 805 -35.39 23.08 10.27
C ASN A 805 -34.29 22.08 9.85
N ALA A 806 -34.50 21.32 8.78
CA ALA A 806 -33.57 20.28 8.35
C ALA A 806 -32.18 20.86 8.02
N SER A 807 -31.16 20.34 8.71
CA SER A 807 -29.76 20.56 8.38
C SER A 807 -29.33 19.76 7.16
N PHE A 808 -28.09 19.97 6.68
CA PHE A 808 -27.50 19.14 5.63
C PHE A 808 -27.56 17.64 5.95
N TYR A 809 -27.21 17.28 7.18
CA TYR A 809 -27.21 15.90 7.65
C TYR A 809 -28.63 15.32 7.65
N ASP A 810 -29.64 16.11 8.06
CA ASP A 810 -31.03 15.66 8.12
C ASP A 810 -31.63 15.40 6.74
N ILE A 811 -31.28 16.24 5.77
CA ILE A 811 -31.67 16.07 4.36
C ILE A 811 -31.04 14.78 3.82
N ARG A 812 -29.73 14.59 4.02
CA ARG A 812 -29.06 13.34 3.62
C ARG A 812 -29.68 12.13 4.29
N LEU A 813 -29.93 12.19 5.60
CA LEU A 813 -30.54 11.11 6.36
C LEU A 813 -31.95 10.78 5.86
N HIS A 814 -32.73 11.77 5.43
CA HIS A 814 -34.07 11.56 4.88
C HIS A 814 -34.02 10.71 3.60
N PHE A 815 -33.17 11.08 2.64
CA PHE A 815 -33.11 10.40 1.34
C PHE A 815 -32.28 9.12 1.35
N GLN A 816 -31.22 9.05 2.17
CA GLN A 816 -30.33 7.88 2.24
C GLN A 816 -30.88 6.81 3.21
N GLY A 817 -31.63 7.20 4.24
CA GLY A 817 -32.09 6.29 5.28
C GLY A 817 -30.95 5.70 6.11
N THR A 818 -31.26 4.68 6.92
CA THR A 818 -30.29 3.98 7.77
C THR A 818 -30.34 2.47 7.56
N LYS A 819 -29.25 1.80 7.93
CA LYS A 819 -29.12 0.35 8.09
C LYS A 819 -28.69 0.01 9.50
N THR A 820 -29.12 -1.13 10.01
CA THR A 820 -28.66 -1.67 11.29
C THR A 820 -27.40 -2.50 11.06
N MET A 821 -26.30 -2.11 11.68
CA MET A 821 -25.03 -2.84 11.62
C MET A 821 -25.11 -4.11 12.48
N ALA A 822 -24.22 -5.08 12.24
CA ALA A 822 -24.10 -6.28 13.08
C ALA A 822 -23.86 -5.98 14.58
N SER A 823 -23.36 -4.78 14.88
CA SER A 823 -23.18 -4.25 16.24
C SER A 823 -24.47 -3.69 16.87
N GLY A 824 -25.61 -3.75 16.18
CA GLY A 824 -26.88 -3.16 16.60
C GLY A 824 -26.98 -1.64 16.39
N LYS A 825 -25.91 -0.97 15.95
CA LYS A 825 -25.90 0.48 15.71
C LYS A 825 -26.54 0.83 14.37
N GLN A 826 -27.34 1.89 14.33
CA GLN A 826 -27.81 2.46 13.07
C GLN A 826 -26.72 3.28 12.38
N GLN A 827 -26.54 3.05 11.08
CA GLN A 827 -25.62 3.79 10.22
C GLN A 827 -26.39 4.30 9.00
N MET A 828 -26.16 5.55 8.60
CA MET A 828 -26.73 6.09 7.35
C MET A 828 -26.24 5.29 6.14
N ASN A 829 -27.11 4.98 5.19
CA ASN A 829 -26.67 4.33 3.94
C ASN A 829 -25.80 5.30 3.13
N PRO A 830 -24.84 4.82 2.33
CA PRO A 830 -24.04 5.69 1.46
C PRO A 830 -24.86 6.28 0.31
N ASP A 831 -25.84 5.53 -0.17
CA ASP A 831 -26.61 5.79 -1.39
C ASP A 831 -28.11 5.98 -1.10
N SER A 832 -28.87 6.39 -2.12
CA SER A 832 -30.32 6.58 -2.09
C SER A 832 -30.93 6.00 -3.37
N THR A 833 -32.19 5.58 -3.29
CA THR A 833 -32.98 5.19 -4.46
C THR A 833 -33.70 6.37 -5.12
N ASP A 834 -33.66 7.57 -4.52
CA ASP A 834 -34.23 8.77 -5.11
C ASP A 834 -33.26 9.33 -6.16
N GLU A 835 -33.62 9.20 -7.43
CA GLU A 835 -32.79 9.61 -8.57
C GLU A 835 -32.51 11.12 -8.60
N THR A 836 -33.51 11.94 -8.22
CA THR A 836 -33.38 13.40 -8.24
C THR A 836 -32.43 13.86 -7.14
N TYR A 837 -32.61 13.35 -5.92
CA TYR A 837 -31.68 13.56 -4.82
C TYR A 837 -30.27 13.10 -5.20
N THR A 838 -30.13 11.89 -5.78
CA THR A 838 -28.85 11.30 -6.16
C THR A 838 -28.09 12.19 -7.15
N ARG A 839 -28.79 12.76 -8.14
CA ARG A 839 -28.21 13.74 -9.07
C ARG A 839 -27.78 15.03 -8.36
N LEU A 840 -28.62 15.59 -7.49
CA LEU A 840 -28.34 16.84 -6.77
C LEU A 840 -27.19 16.70 -5.77
N ILE A 841 -27.18 15.65 -4.96
CA ILE A 841 -26.08 15.39 -4.01
C ILE A 841 -24.78 15.05 -4.75
N GLY A 842 -24.86 14.38 -5.90
CA GLY A 842 -23.72 14.14 -6.78
C GLY A 842 -23.11 15.44 -7.30
N HIS A 843 -23.93 16.37 -7.77
CA HIS A 843 -23.48 17.70 -8.19
C HIS A 843 -22.86 18.50 -7.03
N LEU A 844 -23.51 18.53 -5.85
CA LEU A 844 -22.95 19.19 -4.67
C LEU A 844 -21.59 18.61 -4.25
N ARG A 845 -21.44 17.27 -4.28
CA ARG A 845 -20.15 16.60 -4.00
C ARG A 845 -19.07 16.97 -5.02
N ALA A 846 -19.43 17.13 -6.29
CA ALA A 846 -18.50 17.58 -7.32
C ALA A 846 -18.03 19.02 -7.09
N CYS A 847 -18.95 19.95 -6.79
CA CYS A 847 -18.62 21.33 -6.42
C CYS A 847 -17.75 21.39 -5.16
N LEU A 848 -18.06 20.59 -4.13
CA LEU A 848 -17.26 20.50 -2.91
C LEU A 848 -15.84 19.99 -3.18
N LYS A 849 -15.67 19.03 -4.10
CA LYS A 849 -14.36 18.54 -4.51
C LYS A 849 -13.55 19.63 -5.23
N ALA A 850 -14.20 20.47 -6.04
CA ALA A 850 -13.54 21.62 -6.67
C ALA A 850 -13.11 22.66 -5.62
N LEU A 851 -13.98 22.97 -4.65
CA LEU A 851 -13.64 23.88 -3.55
C LEU A 851 -12.50 23.33 -2.67
N ALA A 852 -12.48 22.02 -2.37
CA ALA A 852 -11.39 21.38 -1.65
C ALA A 852 -10.04 21.55 -2.36
N LYS A 853 -10.00 21.31 -3.68
CA LYS A 853 -8.79 21.50 -4.51
C LYS A 853 -8.28 22.95 -4.51
N LYS A 854 -9.17 23.93 -4.31
CA LYS A 854 -8.80 25.34 -4.18
C LYS A 854 -8.22 25.64 -2.80
N ILE A 855 -8.78 25.06 -1.74
CA ILE A 855 -8.33 25.23 -0.35
C ILE A 855 -6.98 24.55 -0.13
N GLU A 856 -6.73 23.40 -0.76
CA GLU A 856 -5.55 22.55 -0.53
C GLU A 856 -4.19 23.28 -0.66
N PRO A 857 -3.88 24.05 -1.72
CA PRO A 857 -2.62 24.79 -1.80
C PRO A 857 -2.40 25.76 -0.63
N LYS A 858 -3.48 26.37 -0.11
CA LYS A 858 -3.43 27.29 1.02
C LYS A 858 -3.09 26.60 2.35
N VAL A 859 -3.38 25.30 2.47
CA VAL A 859 -2.98 24.48 3.62
C VAL A 859 -1.45 24.50 3.77
N TYR A 860 -0.74 24.32 2.66
CA TYR A 860 0.72 24.35 2.63
C TYR A 860 1.27 25.78 2.72
N GLU A 861 0.68 26.74 1.97
CA GLU A 861 1.07 28.17 2.02
C GLU A 861 1.03 28.73 3.45
N TYR A 862 -0.02 28.42 4.21
CA TYR A 862 -0.18 28.86 5.58
C TYR A 862 0.50 27.97 6.61
N GLY A 863 1.24 26.93 6.19
CA GLY A 863 2.03 26.09 7.07
C GLY A 863 1.21 25.16 7.97
N PHE A 864 -0.05 24.89 7.62
CA PHE A 864 -0.85 23.88 8.32
C PHE A 864 -0.33 22.46 8.06
N LEU A 865 0.39 22.23 6.96
CA LEU A 865 1.16 21.01 6.67
C LEU A 865 2.54 21.40 6.16
N LYS A 866 3.53 20.51 6.33
CA LYS A 866 4.81 20.61 5.61
C LYS A 866 4.58 20.14 4.16
N GLY A 867 5.13 20.89 3.20
CA GLY A 867 5.10 20.58 1.78
C GLY A 867 6.13 19.56 1.35
#